data_AF-A0A1M4YC23-F1
#
_entry.id   AF-A0A1M4YC23-F1
#
_cell.length_a   1.000
_cell.length_b   1.000
_cell.length_c   1.000
_cell.angle_alpha   90.00
_cell.angle_beta   90.00
_cell.angle_gamma   90.00
#
_symmetry.space_group_name_H-M   'P 1'
#
loop_
_entity.id
_entity.type
_entity.pdbx_description
1 polymer ?
#
loop_
_entity_poly.entity_id
_entity_poly.type
_entity_poly.pdbx_seq_one_letter_code
_entity_poly.pdbx_strand_id
1 'polypeptide(L)'
;MDFLSKVKKTQVIFTLSIFVGTLLLNTFSGVAFASENQYLLTNILSGLRPTTNSKHMIISGDSTVPQVAILHPDSATDGDNSSSNDDNLNTKVIVGEEIGGPDNGYSKWEPTFLQYDFKKIRDVEQIKIYRNTYDNAVSTYKDVKVELSTSPSFEKDKTTVIFKNQDIVESKESKGNPQIINLDRSINAQYIRIWGRGHYIQNTNSTWKGYSNGNLYNEIEVMARVPKSELPSNPHDKKSINLSNGKLPYVYGLDPTNIEAITDGKVDNNYAVHNSLGENWLQFEYKNTYKFDTIKFKLEPGKYRTVKVAISNSPNSGFREVFNKTNWRQKDNLEVVKLSSNIRGRYVRFIVDKDGNSKTKYSEIEIWGTGNNYNENKEEYVEPISKYNQLVWSDEFNGDKIDESKWTIIDGMVNHGAIYNKYAVSIKKDGQNSYLAINTKNYNSTDKLIEAVGVDNYLGQSINKQKVTWSSGRVESKNKYSFQFGRMAVRAKVNDSQGIWPAIWMLSQDETGHDEIDVLEYLGQDPWSVWTTNHFGILGKNKGSNGISHINYEAWSQDFHVFEVEWDPEIIKWYIDGKLVFQSTEGRDDGRDGMHNRPMFPILETQVGDGWVGDVDYNKQNTKQNSDYLIDWIRVYQMPNQAKVKFDDLKGLNKEEDKGYEITPYSHTNNLIKLSDGNLNEENKDNFYYGGQPRLENSRIAVGENSNKESIIYNIPNVKDVHLTTYYQTIEDKVNWNRSAGGYEGYSIRSALISGNIDFKLFISKDGENWSEFNDIKIVDNFIEKHPGYARTTFDAYNLPKDTQFIKIEFPQYKNIKYKLNSGTIKDVKNTDIQLAKVTFLQNK
;
A
#
# COMPACT_ATOMS: atom_id res chain seq x y z
N MET A 1 -30.66 27.42 46.83
CA MET A 1 -31.24 27.69 48.15
C MET A 1 -31.05 26.40 48.94
N ASP A 2 -29.90 26.23 49.59
CA ASP A 2 -29.58 26.67 50.97
C ASP A 2 -29.84 25.48 51.93
N PHE A 3 -29.03 25.10 52.92
CA PHE A 3 -27.72 25.51 53.44
C PHE A 3 -27.33 24.42 54.47
N LEU A 4 -26.08 23.95 54.47
CA LEU A 4 -25.20 23.66 55.62
C LEU A 4 -25.66 22.87 56.89
N SER A 5 -24.91 21.78 57.16
CA SER A 5 -23.92 21.62 58.26
C SER A 5 -24.13 20.67 59.46
N LYS A 6 -23.02 19.94 59.77
CA LYS A 6 -22.33 19.68 61.06
C LYS A 6 -23.05 18.83 62.15
N VAL A 7 -22.57 17.62 62.52
CA VAL A 7 -21.37 17.20 63.30
C VAL A 7 -21.67 16.88 64.79
N LYS A 8 -21.08 15.76 65.29
CA LYS A 8 -20.77 15.37 66.70
C LYS A 8 -21.94 14.87 67.58
N LYS A 9 -21.81 13.92 68.54
CA LYS A 9 -20.76 13.01 69.05
C LYS A 9 -21.40 12.20 70.21
N THR A 10 -20.83 11.03 70.56
CA THR A 10 -20.82 10.38 71.93
C THR A 10 -22.17 9.87 72.51
N GLN A 11 -22.30 8.76 73.25
CA GLN A 11 -21.46 7.62 73.67
C GLN A 11 -22.37 6.73 74.57
N VAL A 12 -22.22 5.39 74.49
CA VAL A 12 -22.28 4.38 75.60
C VAL A 12 -23.70 4.16 76.21
N ILE A 13 -24.24 2.94 76.33
CA ILE A 13 -23.88 1.89 77.29
C ILE A 13 -24.39 0.51 76.82
N PHE A 14 -23.52 -0.47 76.97
CA PHE A 14 -23.69 -1.91 76.85
C PHE A 14 -24.58 -2.53 77.94
N THR A 15 -25.25 -3.63 77.65
CA THR A 15 -25.30 -4.76 78.59
C THR A 15 -25.44 -6.09 77.82
N LEU A 16 -24.35 -6.85 77.79
CA LEU A 16 -24.31 -8.27 77.47
C LEU A 16 -23.45 -8.94 78.56
N SER A 17 -23.92 -10.04 79.12
CA SER A 17 -23.14 -11.09 79.81
C SER A 17 -24.09 -12.31 79.86
N ILE A 18 -23.70 -13.55 79.53
CA ILE A 18 -22.68 -14.43 80.11
C ILE A 18 -22.47 -15.56 79.06
N PHE A 19 -21.31 -15.76 78.40
CA PHE A 19 -20.05 -16.45 78.77
C PHE A 19 -20.18 -17.91 79.26
N VAL A 20 -19.50 -18.86 78.58
CA VAL A 20 -18.28 -19.58 79.03
C VAL A 20 -17.94 -20.70 78.03
N GLY A 21 -16.67 -20.74 77.61
CA GLY A 21 -16.09 -21.83 76.81
C GLY A 21 -14.65 -21.54 76.34
N THR A 22 -13.73 -21.42 77.30
CA THR A 22 -12.23 -21.39 77.29
C THR A 22 -11.53 -22.16 76.14
N LEU A 23 -10.34 -21.79 75.60
CA LEU A 23 -9.07 -21.50 76.29
C LEU A 23 -7.96 -20.91 75.32
N LEU A 24 -7.23 -19.87 75.80
CA LEU A 24 -5.81 -19.42 75.62
C LEU A 24 -5.11 -19.44 74.22
N LEU A 25 -4.77 -18.29 73.60
CA LEU A 25 -3.63 -17.33 73.80
C LEU A 25 -2.26 -17.75 73.24
N ASN A 26 -1.84 -17.13 72.12
CA ASN A 26 -0.60 -16.34 72.04
C ASN A 26 -0.53 -15.48 70.75
N THR A 27 0.01 -14.28 70.94
CA THR A 27 0.20 -13.16 70.00
C THR A 27 1.26 -13.42 68.94
N PHE A 28 1.01 -13.07 67.67
CA PHE A 28 2.04 -12.56 66.76
C PHE A 28 1.44 -11.59 65.73
N SER A 29 2.17 -10.50 65.53
CA SER A 29 2.10 -9.47 64.49
C SER A 29 1.41 -9.88 63.18
N GLY A 30 0.29 -9.21 62.86
CA GLY A 30 -0.24 -9.15 61.50
C GLY A 30 0.61 -8.23 60.63
N VAL A 31 1.75 -8.73 60.16
CA VAL A 31 2.39 -8.18 58.96
C VAL A 31 1.48 -8.58 57.79
N ALA A 32 0.82 -7.61 57.18
CA ALA A 32 0.22 -7.79 55.88
C ALA A 32 1.36 -8.12 54.90
N PHE A 33 1.52 -9.39 54.55
CA PHE A 33 2.29 -9.75 53.36
C PHE A 33 1.53 -9.18 52.17
N ALA A 34 2.02 -8.06 51.64
CA ALA A 34 1.75 -7.70 50.26
C ALA A 34 2.09 -8.92 49.40
N SER A 35 1.16 -9.37 48.55
CA SER A 35 1.48 -10.36 47.54
C SER A 35 2.69 -9.83 46.76
N GLU A 36 3.83 -10.50 46.86
CA GLU A 36 4.95 -10.20 45.97
C GLU A 36 4.41 -10.24 44.54
N ASN A 37 4.52 -9.11 43.82
CA ASN A 37 4.31 -9.11 42.38
C ASN A 37 5.29 -10.12 41.80
N GLN A 38 4.85 -11.35 41.55
CA GLN A 38 5.68 -12.36 40.93
C GLN A 38 5.87 -11.96 39.47
N TYR A 39 7.11 -11.87 39.01
CA TYR A 39 7.45 -11.59 37.62
C TYR A 39 7.90 -12.89 36.94
N LEU A 40 7.67 -13.01 35.62
CA LEU A 40 8.28 -14.06 34.79
C LEU A 40 9.13 -13.43 33.68
N LEU A 41 10.25 -14.08 33.38
CA LEU A 41 11.11 -13.71 32.28
C LEU A 41 10.47 -14.15 30.96
N THR A 42 10.12 -13.20 30.09
CA THR A 42 9.33 -13.44 28.87
C THR A 42 9.97 -12.72 27.67
N ASN A 43 9.96 -13.34 26.49
CA ASN A 43 10.31 -12.65 25.24
C ASN A 43 9.22 -11.61 24.93
N ILE A 44 9.55 -10.32 24.99
CA ILE A 44 8.62 -9.22 24.75
C ILE A 44 8.63 -8.72 23.30
N LEU A 45 9.42 -9.35 22.42
CA LEU A 45 9.58 -8.94 21.03
C LEU A 45 8.72 -9.75 20.05
N SER A 46 8.20 -10.91 20.47
CA SER A 46 7.43 -11.82 19.62
C SER A 46 6.26 -11.13 18.89
N GLY A 47 6.26 -11.23 17.55
CA GLY A 47 5.24 -10.66 16.66
C GLY A 47 5.29 -9.14 16.50
N LEU A 48 6.32 -8.45 16.98
CA LEU A 48 6.52 -7.02 16.75
C LEU A 48 7.23 -6.79 15.41
N ARG A 49 6.97 -5.64 14.77
CA ARG A 49 7.64 -5.26 13.53
C ARG A 49 8.72 -4.20 13.75
N PRO A 50 9.85 -4.27 13.02
CA PRO A 50 10.88 -3.27 13.12
C PRO A 50 10.60 -2.03 12.27
N THR A 51 11.32 -0.96 12.60
CA THR A 51 11.61 0.19 11.74
C THR A 51 13.12 0.29 11.50
N THR A 52 13.55 1.04 10.48
CA THR A 52 14.97 1.20 10.14
C THR A 52 15.31 2.65 9.80
N ASN A 53 16.57 3.03 9.96
CA ASN A 53 17.14 4.29 9.43
C ASN A 53 17.87 4.10 8.10
N SER A 54 17.82 2.91 7.49
CA SER A 54 18.44 2.73 6.20
C SER A 54 17.85 3.69 5.18
N LYS A 55 18.73 4.31 4.40
CA LYS A 55 18.37 5.14 3.24
C LYS A 55 18.40 4.33 1.94
N HIS A 56 18.72 3.04 2.02
CA HIS A 56 18.81 2.14 0.88
C HIS A 56 17.55 1.29 0.82
N MET A 57 16.84 1.39 -0.29
CA MET A 57 15.64 0.63 -0.54
C MET A 57 15.97 -0.65 -1.31
N ILE A 58 15.21 -1.70 -1.04
CA ILE A 58 15.30 -3.02 -1.67
C ILE A 58 14.25 -3.09 -2.77
N ILE A 59 14.67 -3.37 -4.00
CA ILE A 59 13.75 -3.56 -5.13
C ILE A 59 13.36 -5.03 -5.18
N SER A 60 12.08 -5.36 -5.03
CA SER A 60 11.58 -6.73 -5.24
C SER A 60 11.10 -6.94 -6.68
N GLY A 61 12.02 -6.95 -7.66
CA GLY A 61 11.70 -7.30 -9.05
C GLY A 61 11.80 -6.16 -10.07
N ASP A 62 10.78 -6.03 -10.94
CA ASP A 62 10.75 -5.09 -12.07
C ASP A 62 10.66 -3.61 -11.62
N SER A 63 10.93 -2.67 -12.53
CA SER A 63 10.96 -1.22 -12.36
C SER A 63 9.64 -0.55 -11.93
N THR A 64 8.56 -1.33 -11.78
CA THR A 64 7.26 -0.87 -11.26
C THR A 64 7.04 -1.30 -9.81
N VAL A 65 7.87 -2.20 -9.27
CA VAL A 65 7.68 -2.69 -7.91
C VAL A 65 8.19 -1.67 -6.90
N PRO A 66 7.40 -1.29 -5.87
CA PRO A 66 7.83 -0.34 -4.87
C PRO A 66 9.11 -0.81 -4.18
N GLN A 67 10.07 0.11 -4.03
CA GLN A 67 11.28 -0.19 -3.27
C GLN A 67 10.92 -0.23 -1.78
N VAL A 68 11.40 -1.21 -1.01
CA VAL A 68 11.09 -1.38 0.43
C VAL A 68 12.32 -1.23 1.32
N ALA A 69 12.19 -0.60 2.48
CA ALA A 69 13.32 -0.39 3.40
C ALA A 69 13.71 -1.64 4.21
N ILE A 70 12.76 -2.54 4.46
CA ILE A 70 12.94 -3.79 5.21
C ILE A 70 12.26 -4.93 4.44
N LEU A 71 12.99 -5.99 4.15
CA LEU A 71 12.45 -7.21 3.56
C LEU A 71 12.17 -8.25 4.67
N HIS A 72 11.03 -8.94 4.59
CA HIS A 72 10.54 -9.92 5.58
C HIS A 72 10.58 -9.40 7.05
N PRO A 73 9.89 -8.30 7.38
CA PRO A 73 9.98 -7.65 8.69
C PRO A 73 9.56 -8.51 9.89
N ASP A 74 8.82 -9.60 9.68
CA ASP A 74 8.33 -10.45 10.77
C ASP A 74 9.30 -11.56 11.18
N SER A 75 10.18 -12.00 10.27
CA SER A 75 10.99 -13.21 10.45
C SER A 75 11.81 -13.15 11.74
N ALA A 76 12.42 -12.00 12.06
CA ALA A 76 13.21 -11.84 13.27
C ALA A 76 12.42 -11.87 14.59
N THR A 77 11.11 -12.15 14.57
CA THR A 77 10.22 -12.10 15.74
C THR A 77 9.16 -13.21 15.75
N ASP A 78 9.23 -14.15 14.81
CA ASP A 78 8.21 -15.18 14.58
C ASP A 78 8.37 -16.41 15.51
N GLY A 79 9.45 -16.45 16.29
CA GLY A 79 9.80 -17.51 17.22
C GLY A 79 10.56 -18.67 16.59
N ASP A 80 10.88 -18.61 15.29
CA ASP A 80 11.72 -19.57 14.60
C ASP A 80 13.20 -19.13 14.65
N ASN A 81 13.93 -19.68 15.60
CA ASN A 81 15.36 -19.42 15.74
C ASN A 81 16.25 -20.40 14.95
N SER A 82 15.69 -21.09 13.96
CA SER A 82 16.47 -21.98 13.10
C SER A 82 17.41 -21.18 12.19
N SER A 83 18.63 -21.69 12.06
CA SER A 83 19.65 -21.12 11.18
C SER A 83 19.23 -21.28 9.72
N SER A 84 19.32 -20.21 8.93
CA SER A 84 18.97 -20.22 7.51
C SER A 84 19.90 -19.33 6.69
N ASN A 85 20.27 -19.82 5.49
CA ASN A 85 20.95 -19.05 4.45
C ASN A 85 19.97 -18.48 3.39
N ASP A 86 18.67 -18.76 3.54
CA ASP A 86 17.62 -18.28 2.65
C ASP A 86 17.16 -16.89 3.09
N ASP A 87 17.41 -15.88 2.25
CA ASP A 87 17.00 -14.50 2.50
C ASP A 87 15.49 -14.38 2.77
N ASN A 88 14.66 -15.29 2.26
CA ASN A 88 13.20 -15.28 2.49
C ASN A 88 12.79 -15.61 3.93
N LEU A 89 13.71 -16.17 4.72
CA LEU A 89 13.52 -16.54 6.12
C LEU A 89 14.22 -15.56 7.07
N ASN A 90 14.66 -14.40 6.56
CA ASN A 90 15.45 -13.45 7.32
C ASN A 90 14.88 -12.04 7.19
N THR A 91 14.75 -11.34 8.32
CA THR A 91 14.52 -9.89 8.26
C THR A 91 15.78 -9.21 7.76
N LYS A 92 15.69 -8.56 6.59
CA LYS A 92 16.84 -7.99 5.86
C LYS A 92 16.71 -6.48 5.68
N VAL A 93 17.80 -5.78 5.94
CA VAL A 93 17.99 -4.35 5.65
C VAL A 93 19.30 -4.16 4.89
N ILE A 94 19.31 -3.29 3.89
CA ILE A 94 20.51 -2.94 3.15
C ILE A 94 21.20 -1.75 3.82
N VAL A 95 22.52 -1.83 4.02
CA VAL A 95 23.30 -0.76 4.66
C VAL A 95 24.01 0.18 3.68
N GLY A 96 24.08 -0.19 2.40
CA GLY A 96 24.88 0.52 1.41
C GLY A 96 24.89 -0.13 0.04
N GLU A 97 25.46 0.57 -0.95
CA GLU A 97 25.61 0.05 -2.31
C GLU A 97 26.86 -0.81 -2.44
N GLU A 98 26.71 -1.99 -3.05
CA GLU A 98 27.84 -2.84 -3.44
C GLU A 98 28.38 -2.39 -4.80
N ILE A 99 29.63 -1.95 -4.86
CA ILE A 99 30.23 -1.35 -6.07
C ILE A 99 31.32 -2.21 -6.72
N GLY A 100 31.55 -3.42 -6.21
CA GLY A 100 32.64 -4.29 -6.62
C GLY A 100 34.02 -3.83 -6.12
N GLY A 101 35.05 -4.60 -6.49
CA GLY A 101 36.43 -4.35 -6.05
C GLY A 101 36.75 -4.89 -4.64
N PRO A 102 37.95 -4.58 -4.10
CA PRO A 102 38.48 -5.24 -2.90
C PRO A 102 37.68 -5.03 -1.60
N ASP A 103 37.00 -3.89 -1.47
CA ASP A 103 36.21 -3.50 -0.28
C ASP A 103 34.69 -3.54 -0.56
N ASN A 104 34.29 -3.84 -1.80
CA ASN A 104 32.90 -3.86 -2.28
C ASN A 104 32.06 -2.61 -1.94
N GLY A 105 32.67 -1.48 -1.57
CA GLY A 105 31.97 -0.25 -1.15
C GLY A 105 31.81 -0.04 0.36
N TYR A 106 32.21 -1.01 1.18
CA TYR A 106 32.03 -1.02 2.64
C TYR A 106 32.54 0.24 3.36
N SER A 107 33.63 0.84 2.89
CA SER A 107 34.18 2.10 3.41
C SER A 107 33.23 3.31 3.33
N LYS A 108 32.19 3.26 2.49
CA LYS A 108 31.16 4.31 2.35
C LYS A 108 29.86 3.99 3.08
N TRP A 109 29.71 2.78 3.62
CA TRP A 109 28.46 2.37 4.26
C TRP A 109 28.35 2.98 5.65
N GLU A 110 27.15 3.44 5.99
CA GLU A 110 26.82 3.98 7.31
C GLU A 110 26.08 2.91 8.14
N PRO A 111 26.26 2.86 9.47
CA PRO A 111 25.53 1.92 10.31
C PRO A 111 24.01 2.10 10.21
N THR A 112 23.29 1.00 10.02
CA THR A 112 21.82 0.96 10.04
C THR A 112 21.30 0.16 11.22
N PHE A 113 20.09 0.45 11.69
CA PHE A 113 19.44 -0.28 12.78
C PHE A 113 18.15 -0.99 12.37
N LEU A 114 17.82 -2.05 13.09
CA LEU A 114 16.43 -2.44 13.34
C LEU A 114 15.99 -1.89 14.69
N GLN A 115 14.82 -1.25 14.74
CA GLN A 115 14.22 -0.70 15.95
C GLN A 115 12.85 -1.31 16.22
N TYR A 116 12.64 -1.79 17.44
CA TYR A 116 11.34 -2.30 17.91
C TYR A 116 10.81 -1.46 19.07
N ASP A 117 9.48 -1.37 19.15
CA ASP A 117 8.72 -0.71 20.22
C ASP A 117 7.89 -1.75 20.99
N PHE A 118 8.27 -2.02 22.23
CA PHE A 118 7.63 -2.97 23.14
C PHE A 118 6.23 -2.53 23.62
N LYS A 119 5.75 -1.36 23.17
CA LYS A 119 4.48 -0.72 23.52
C LYS A 119 4.36 -0.24 24.95
N LYS A 120 5.22 -0.70 25.85
CA LYS A 120 5.29 -0.30 27.26
C LYS A 120 6.72 -0.47 27.78
N ILE A 121 7.08 0.32 28.79
CA ILE A 121 8.37 0.17 29.49
C ILE A 121 8.41 -1.18 30.22
N ARG A 122 9.52 -1.90 30.05
CA ARG A 122 9.82 -3.23 30.62
C ARG A 122 11.21 -3.28 31.22
N ASP A 123 11.35 -4.09 32.28
CA ASP A 123 12.64 -4.41 32.89
C ASP A 123 13.33 -5.53 32.09
N VAL A 124 14.14 -5.15 31.10
CA VAL A 124 14.89 -6.07 30.24
C VAL A 124 16.09 -6.66 31.00
N GLU A 125 16.31 -7.97 30.89
CA GLU A 125 17.40 -8.69 31.55
C GLU A 125 18.39 -9.36 30.60
N GLN A 126 17.94 -9.83 29.45
CA GLN A 126 18.77 -10.54 28.48
C GLN A 126 18.27 -10.28 27.07
N ILE A 127 19.20 -10.28 26.11
CA ILE A 127 18.89 -10.22 24.69
C ILE A 127 19.61 -11.35 23.97
N LYS A 128 18.92 -11.99 23.03
CA LYS A 128 19.50 -12.98 22.12
C LYS A 128 19.26 -12.55 20.69
N ILE A 129 20.32 -12.56 19.88
CA ILE A 129 20.27 -12.15 18.48
C ILE A 129 20.76 -13.30 17.62
N TYR A 130 19.87 -13.85 16.79
CA TYR A 130 20.15 -14.88 15.80
C TYR A 130 20.30 -14.21 14.43
N ARG A 131 21.40 -14.49 13.73
CA ARG A 131 21.73 -13.89 12.43
C ARG A 131 21.80 -14.96 11.35
N ASN A 132 21.68 -14.50 10.10
CA ASN A 132 21.71 -15.37 8.93
C ASN A 132 22.99 -16.19 8.87
N THR A 133 22.90 -17.46 8.56
CA THR A 133 24.07 -18.35 8.57
C THR A 133 24.37 -18.81 7.16
N TYR A 134 25.64 -18.92 6.78
CA TYR A 134 26.01 -19.55 5.50
C TYR A 134 26.79 -20.84 5.77
N ASP A 135 26.27 -22.00 5.38
CA ASP A 135 26.85 -23.32 5.69
C ASP A 135 28.37 -23.39 5.51
N ASN A 136 28.84 -22.90 4.36
CA ASN A 136 30.24 -22.95 3.94
C ASN A 136 30.96 -21.59 4.02
N ALA A 137 30.63 -20.75 5.01
CA ALA A 137 31.36 -19.51 5.25
C ALA A 137 31.53 -19.18 6.74
N VAL A 138 32.48 -18.29 7.03
CA VAL A 138 32.61 -17.55 8.28
C VAL A 138 32.13 -16.13 8.02
N SER A 139 31.19 -15.65 8.82
CA SER A 139 30.62 -14.30 8.70
C SER A 139 31.12 -13.42 9.83
N THR A 140 31.57 -12.21 9.51
CA THR A 140 31.93 -11.18 10.50
C THR A 140 30.97 -10.00 10.36
N TYR A 141 29.99 -9.90 11.24
CA TYR A 141 29.05 -8.77 11.28
C TYR A 141 29.76 -7.56 11.84
N LYS A 142 29.65 -6.45 11.12
CA LYS A 142 30.49 -5.27 11.34
C LYS A 142 29.77 -4.24 12.20
N ASP A 143 30.53 -3.62 13.10
CA ASP A 143 30.09 -2.48 13.93
C ASP A 143 28.77 -2.72 14.67
N VAL A 144 28.59 -3.91 15.24
CA VAL A 144 27.37 -4.25 15.97
C VAL A 144 27.28 -3.42 17.24
N LYS A 145 26.14 -2.75 17.43
CA LYS A 145 25.80 -2.00 18.64
C LYS A 145 24.36 -2.30 19.03
N VAL A 146 24.08 -2.50 20.31
CA VAL A 146 22.72 -2.70 20.82
C VAL A 146 22.41 -1.68 21.90
N GLU A 147 21.26 -1.03 21.77
CA GLU A 147 20.81 0.05 22.64
C GLU A 147 19.39 -0.22 23.12
N LEU A 148 19.14 0.09 24.39
CA LEU A 148 17.81 0.09 25.00
C LEU A 148 17.43 1.52 25.38
N SER A 149 16.19 1.94 25.12
CA SER A 149 15.72 3.28 25.44
C SER A 149 14.31 3.31 26.00
N THR A 150 14.01 4.32 26.80
CA THR A 150 12.65 4.66 27.23
C THR A 150 11.96 5.67 26.31
N SER A 151 12.68 6.17 25.28
CA SER A 151 12.17 7.17 24.34
C SER A 151 12.32 6.71 22.89
N PRO A 152 11.34 6.99 22.01
CA PRO A 152 11.42 6.63 20.60
C PRO A 152 12.55 7.36 19.85
N SER A 153 13.03 8.50 20.36
CA SER A 153 14.11 9.29 19.76
C SER A 153 15.51 8.88 20.20
N PHE A 154 15.64 7.98 21.19
CA PHE A 154 16.91 7.52 21.73
C PHE A 154 17.83 8.66 22.22
N GLU A 155 17.29 9.65 22.94
CA GLU A 155 18.10 10.68 23.58
C GLU A 155 19.09 10.06 24.58
N LYS A 156 20.26 10.69 24.73
CA LYS A 156 21.40 10.13 25.47
C LYS A 156 21.09 9.85 26.95
N ASP A 157 20.24 10.64 27.58
CA ASP A 157 19.82 10.48 28.98
C ASP A 157 18.73 9.41 29.19
N LYS A 158 18.08 8.98 28.09
CA LYS A 158 17.03 7.96 28.08
C LYS A 158 17.50 6.60 27.55
N THR A 159 18.74 6.53 27.09
CA THR A 159 19.30 5.40 26.33
C THR A 159 20.49 4.78 27.03
N THR A 160 20.50 3.45 27.10
CA THR A 160 21.63 2.65 27.58
C THR A 160 22.20 1.82 26.43
N VAL A 161 23.48 2.01 26.13
CA VAL A 161 24.23 1.14 25.22
C VAL A 161 24.62 -0.11 26.00
N ILE A 162 24.01 -1.24 25.65
CA ILE A 162 24.21 -2.53 26.34
C ILE A 162 25.21 -3.43 25.64
N PHE A 163 25.50 -3.11 24.38
CA PHE A 163 26.53 -3.76 23.61
C PHE A 163 27.18 -2.70 22.71
N LYS A 164 28.45 -2.43 22.93
CA LYS A 164 29.18 -1.33 22.28
C LYS A 164 29.74 -1.80 20.93
N ASN A 165 29.86 -0.86 19.98
CA ASN A 165 30.40 -1.08 18.64
C ASN A 165 31.58 -2.06 18.61
N GLN A 166 31.31 -3.29 18.19
CA GLN A 166 32.31 -4.33 17.96
C GLN A 166 31.85 -5.27 16.87
N ASP A 167 32.81 -5.94 16.23
CA ASP A 167 32.51 -7.00 15.28
C ASP A 167 32.03 -8.26 16.00
N ILE A 168 31.12 -8.99 15.37
CA ILE A 168 30.69 -10.32 15.79
C ILE A 168 31.11 -11.33 14.74
N VAL A 169 31.95 -12.29 15.13
CA VAL A 169 32.40 -13.38 14.25
C VAL A 169 31.54 -14.60 14.49
N GLU A 170 30.83 -15.04 13.46
CA GLU A 170 30.23 -16.37 13.39
C GLU A 170 31.29 -17.38 12.94
N SER A 171 31.84 -18.11 13.91
CA SER A 171 32.76 -19.23 13.69
C SER A 171 32.00 -20.52 13.35
N LYS A 172 32.74 -21.57 12.96
CA LYS A 172 32.19 -22.92 12.77
C LYS A 172 31.46 -23.47 14.02
N GLU A 173 31.87 -23.03 15.22
CA GLU A 173 31.32 -23.50 16.50
C GLU A 173 30.13 -22.64 16.97
N SER A 174 30.11 -21.36 16.62
CA SER A 174 29.04 -20.42 17.00
C SER A 174 27.95 -20.31 15.93
N LYS A 175 28.12 -20.96 14.78
CA LYS A 175 27.15 -20.95 13.68
C LYS A 175 25.75 -21.36 14.12
N GLY A 176 24.77 -20.51 13.82
CA GLY A 176 23.37 -20.71 14.21
C GLY A 176 23.07 -20.51 15.69
N ASN A 177 24.07 -20.29 16.54
CA ASN A 177 23.86 -19.95 17.95
C ASN A 177 23.62 -18.45 18.10
N PRO A 178 22.81 -18.02 19.08
CA PRO A 178 22.57 -16.60 19.29
C PRO A 178 23.78 -15.89 19.88
N GLN A 179 23.96 -14.64 19.50
CA GLN A 179 24.69 -13.68 20.34
C GLN A 179 23.86 -13.40 21.59
N ILE A 180 24.32 -13.87 22.76
CA ILE A 180 23.68 -13.63 24.04
C ILE A 180 24.31 -12.40 24.70
N ILE A 181 23.49 -11.39 24.99
CA ILE A 181 23.87 -10.20 25.77
C ILE A 181 23.18 -10.32 27.12
N ASN A 182 23.96 -10.65 28.16
CA ASN A 182 23.49 -10.64 29.54
C ASN A 182 23.67 -9.25 30.12
N LEU A 183 22.65 -8.74 30.82
CA LEU A 183 22.72 -7.44 31.48
C LEU A 183 23.09 -7.64 32.96
N ASP A 184 24.07 -6.87 33.44
CA ASP A 184 24.50 -6.91 34.86
C ASP A 184 23.37 -6.55 35.84
N ARG A 185 22.39 -5.80 35.35
CA ARG A 185 21.15 -5.44 36.04
C ARG A 185 20.03 -5.24 35.02
N SER A 186 18.79 -5.36 35.46
CA SER A 186 17.64 -5.06 34.60
C SER A 186 17.66 -3.60 34.15
N ILE A 187 17.31 -3.35 32.88
CA ILE A 187 17.24 -2.01 32.30
C ILE A 187 15.80 -1.73 31.90
N ASN A 188 15.25 -0.62 32.38
CA ASN A 188 13.96 -0.13 31.95
C ASN A 188 14.04 0.37 30.50
N ALA A 189 13.25 -0.24 29.62
CA ALA A 189 13.23 0.11 28.20
C ALA A 189 11.84 -0.13 27.60
N GLN A 190 11.44 0.74 26.68
CA GLN A 190 10.32 0.52 25.77
C GLN A 190 10.79 0.24 24.34
N TYR A 191 12.01 0.66 23.99
CA TYR A 191 12.56 0.53 22.65
C TYR A 191 13.90 -0.18 22.69
N ILE A 192 14.20 -0.88 21.60
CA ILE A 192 15.53 -1.45 21.31
C ILE A 192 15.97 -1.00 19.91
N ARG A 193 17.26 -0.70 19.76
CA ARG A 193 17.94 -0.57 18.47
C ARG A 193 19.07 -1.58 18.37
N ILE A 194 19.11 -2.33 17.27
CA ILE A 194 20.21 -3.25 16.93
C ILE A 194 20.84 -2.73 15.65
N TRP A 195 22.05 -2.21 15.78
CA TRP A 195 22.83 -1.63 14.70
C TRP A 195 23.77 -2.65 14.07
N GLY A 196 24.04 -2.47 12.77
CA GLY A 196 25.11 -3.16 12.05
C GLY A 196 25.50 -2.41 10.78
N ARG A 197 26.68 -2.72 10.24
CA ARG A 197 27.22 -2.10 9.02
C ARG A 197 27.52 -3.15 7.95
N GLY A 198 26.59 -4.08 7.74
CA GLY A 198 26.77 -5.23 6.86
C GLY A 198 27.67 -6.28 7.49
N HIS A 199 28.18 -7.20 6.67
CA HIS A 199 29.05 -8.27 7.15
C HIS A 199 30.09 -8.68 6.13
N TYR A 200 31.23 -9.18 6.61
CA TYR A 200 32.31 -9.74 5.80
C TYR A 200 32.19 -11.25 5.77
N ILE A 201 32.11 -11.84 4.57
CA ILE A 201 31.95 -13.27 4.37
C ILE A 201 33.26 -13.85 3.87
N GLN A 202 33.70 -14.96 4.46
CA GLN A 202 34.83 -15.75 4.01
C GLN A 202 34.39 -17.19 3.73
N ASN A 203 34.42 -17.60 2.47
CA ASN A 203 34.03 -18.96 2.09
C ASN A 203 35.07 -19.98 2.64
N THR A 204 34.60 -21.08 3.21
CA THR A 204 35.46 -22.13 3.78
C THR A 204 35.92 -23.16 2.76
N ASN A 205 35.29 -23.20 1.58
CA ASN A 205 35.54 -24.18 0.51
C ASN A 205 36.23 -23.55 -0.72
N SER A 206 36.51 -22.24 -0.69
CA SER A 206 37.19 -21.52 -1.78
C SER A 206 37.97 -20.33 -1.24
N THR A 207 38.70 -19.63 -2.12
CA THR A 207 39.42 -18.40 -1.76
C THR A 207 38.53 -17.15 -1.77
N TRP A 208 37.24 -17.28 -2.10
CA TRP A 208 36.33 -16.15 -2.19
C TRP A 208 36.04 -15.54 -0.82
N LYS A 209 36.11 -14.22 -0.75
CA LYS A 209 35.79 -13.41 0.42
C LYS A 209 35.37 -12.01 -0.01
N GLY A 210 34.45 -11.38 0.73
CA GLY A 210 33.93 -10.06 0.37
C GLY A 210 32.97 -9.50 1.41
N TYR A 211 32.69 -8.20 1.31
CA TYR A 211 31.65 -7.56 2.11
C TYR A 211 30.28 -7.72 1.44
N SER A 212 29.27 -7.99 2.25
CA SER A 212 27.86 -7.93 1.87
C SER A 212 27.16 -6.81 2.63
N ASN A 213 26.33 -6.07 1.90
CA ASN A 213 25.57 -4.93 2.41
C ASN A 213 24.33 -5.31 3.23
N GLY A 214 23.99 -6.59 3.34
CA GLY A 214 22.83 -7.04 4.09
C GLY A 214 23.10 -7.11 5.60
N ASN A 215 22.24 -6.50 6.41
CA ASN A 215 22.04 -6.88 7.81
C ASN A 215 20.83 -7.82 7.85
N LEU A 216 21.05 -9.09 8.22
CA LEU A 216 20.00 -10.12 8.24
C LEU A 216 19.88 -10.75 9.63
N TYR A 217 18.64 -10.98 10.04
CA TYR A 217 18.29 -11.54 11.35
C TYR A 217 17.27 -12.66 11.21
N ASN A 218 17.56 -13.82 11.80
CA ASN A 218 16.64 -14.96 11.87
C ASN A 218 15.64 -14.76 13.00
N GLU A 219 16.10 -14.33 14.17
CA GLU A 219 15.26 -14.16 15.37
C GLU A 219 15.93 -13.20 16.36
N ILE A 220 15.15 -12.45 17.12
CA ILE A 220 15.59 -11.54 18.17
C ILE A 220 14.70 -11.75 19.39
N GLU A 221 15.28 -12.27 20.47
CA GLU A 221 14.58 -12.41 21.75
C GLU A 221 15.01 -11.31 22.72
N VAL A 222 14.05 -10.54 23.23
CA VAL A 222 14.28 -9.61 24.35
C VAL A 222 13.58 -10.15 25.58
N MET A 223 14.36 -10.64 26.52
CA MET A 223 13.86 -11.26 27.75
C MET A 223 13.70 -10.20 28.83
N ALA A 224 12.46 -9.95 29.24
CA ALA A 224 12.13 -8.97 30.27
C ALA A 224 11.25 -9.55 31.38
N ARG A 225 11.33 -8.95 32.57
CA ARG A 225 10.40 -9.25 33.67
C ARG A 225 9.03 -8.67 33.37
N VAL A 226 8.04 -9.54 33.24
CA VAL A 226 6.65 -9.13 33.07
C VAL A 226 5.86 -9.56 34.31
N PRO A 227 5.08 -8.67 34.94
CA PRO A 227 4.24 -9.04 36.08
C PRO A 227 3.33 -10.22 35.72
N LYS A 228 3.18 -11.20 36.61
CA LYS A 228 2.25 -12.33 36.42
C LYS A 228 0.80 -11.88 36.16
N SER A 229 0.42 -10.67 36.57
CA SER A 229 -0.89 -10.07 36.32
C SER A 229 -1.06 -9.47 34.92
N GLU A 230 0.03 -9.04 34.29
CA GLU A 230 0.05 -8.60 32.87
C GLU A 230 0.26 -9.78 31.94
N LEU A 231 1.00 -10.76 32.44
CA LEU A 231 0.94 -12.09 31.92
C LEU A 231 -0.46 -12.66 32.17
N PRO A 232 -0.85 -13.65 31.39
CA PRO A 232 -2.06 -14.40 31.64
C PRO A 232 -1.99 -14.95 33.05
N SER A 233 -3.12 -15.00 33.74
CA SER A 233 -3.28 -15.91 34.86
C SER A 233 -2.74 -17.30 34.47
N ASN A 234 -1.78 -17.79 35.27
CA ASN A 234 -1.08 -19.07 35.22
C ASN A 234 -1.44 -20.00 34.03
N PRO A 235 -0.50 -20.35 33.12
CA PRO A 235 -0.79 -21.27 32.00
C PRO A 235 -1.23 -22.67 32.43
N HIS A 236 -1.13 -23.00 33.72
CA HIS A 236 -1.60 -24.27 34.27
C HIS A 236 -3.08 -24.30 34.67
N ASP A 237 -3.75 -23.14 34.78
CA ASP A 237 -5.17 -23.05 35.21
C ASP A 237 -6.10 -22.37 34.17
N LYS A 238 -5.59 -21.96 33.01
CA LYS A 238 -6.48 -21.51 31.94
C LYS A 238 -7.16 -22.71 31.30
N LYS A 239 -8.47 -22.80 31.48
CA LYS A 239 -9.31 -23.75 30.76
C LYS A 239 -9.11 -23.52 29.26
N SER A 240 -8.66 -24.54 28.57
CA SER A 240 -8.64 -24.55 27.12
C SER A 240 -10.04 -24.26 26.57
N ILE A 241 -10.12 -23.41 25.56
CA ILE A 241 -11.37 -23.08 24.87
C ILE A 241 -11.26 -23.44 23.39
N ASN A 242 -12.40 -23.67 22.76
CA ASN A 242 -12.48 -23.79 21.31
C ASN A 242 -12.37 -22.40 20.66
N LEU A 243 -11.20 -22.09 20.11
CA LEU A 243 -10.85 -20.83 19.46
C LEU A 243 -11.50 -20.65 18.08
N SER A 244 -11.87 -21.74 17.41
CA SER A 244 -12.55 -21.67 16.10
C SER A 244 -14.06 -21.43 16.22
N ASN A 245 -14.65 -21.56 17.41
CA ASN A 245 -16.11 -21.49 17.60
C ASN A 245 -16.70 -20.15 17.09
N GLY A 246 -17.53 -20.21 16.05
CA GLY A 246 -18.14 -19.03 15.41
C GLY A 246 -17.18 -18.15 14.60
N LYS A 247 -15.90 -18.52 14.48
CA LYS A 247 -14.92 -17.82 13.63
C LYS A 247 -14.90 -18.50 12.26
N LEU A 248 -14.96 -17.73 11.19
CA LEU A 248 -14.80 -18.26 9.84
C LEU A 248 -13.30 -18.31 9.48
N PRO A 249 -12.83 -19.37 8.82
CA PRO A 249 -11.48 -19.41 8.29
C PRO A 249 -11.39 -18.60 6.99
N TYR A 250 -10.20 -18.07 6.73
CA TYR A 250 -9.82 -17.64 5.40
C TYR A 250 -9.73 -18.85 4.46
N VAL A 251 -10.25 -18.74 3.25
CA VAL A 251 -10.25 -19.82 2.25
C VAL A 251 -9.49 -19.34 1.03
N TYR A 252 -8.39 -20.03 0.71
CA TYR A 252 -7.59 -19.70 -0.47
C TYR A 252 -8.17 -20.38 -1.73
N GLY A 253 -8.34 -19.58 -2.78
CA GLY A 253 -8.89 -20.02 -4.05
C GLY A 253 -10.36 -19.65 -4.22
N LEU A 254 -11.20 -20.61 -4.64
CA LEU A 254 -12.61 -20.36 -4.97
C LEU A 254 -13.44 -20.16 -3.69
N ASP A 255 -14.43 -19.26 -3.76
CA ASP A 255 -15.33 -19.01 -2.64
C ASP A 255 -15.94 -20.31 -2.11
N PRO A 256 -15.93 -20.55 -0.80
CA PRO A 256 -16.50 -21.75 -0.21
C PRO A 256 -18.02 -21.76 -0.31
N THR A 257 -18.62 -22.94 -0.20
CA THR A 257 -20.07 -23.08 -0.04
C THR A 257 -20.38 -23.50 1.40
N ASN A 258 -21.38 -22.86 2.01
CA ASN A 258 -21.86 -23.19 3.37
C ASN A 258 -20.72 -23.13 4.42
N ILE A 259 -19.88 -22.08 4.36
CA ILE A 259 -18.66 -21.99 5.16
C ILE A 259 -18.93 -21.99 6.67
N GLU A 260 -20.06 -21.45 7.11
CA GLU A 260 -20.44 -21.39 8.54
C GLU A 260 -20.55 -22.77 9.18
N ALA A 261 -20.88 -23.81 8.41
CA ALA A 261 -20.99 -25.16 8.95
C ALA A 261 -19.65 -25.75 9.39
N ILE A 262 -18.51 -25.12 9.08
CA ILE A 262 -17.20 -25.59 9.56
C ILE A 262 -16.97 -25.29 11.04
N THR A 263 -17.74 -24.37 11.63
CA THR A 263 -17.58 -23.91 13.02
C THR A 263 -18.91 -23.67 13.74
N ASP A 264 -19.98 -24.35 13.30
CA ASP A 264 -21.32 -24.23 13.90
C ASP A 264 -21.52 -25.14 15.13
N GLY A 265 -20.50 -25.95 15.47
CA GLY A 265 -20.49 -26.87 16.60
C GLY A 265 -21.21 -28.18 16.32
N LYS A 266 -21.55 -28.50 15.07
CA LYS A 266 -22.31 -29.71 14.69
C LYS A 266 -21.49 -30.64 13.81
N VAL A 267 -21.39 -31.89 14.27
CA VAL A 267 -20.70 -32.96 13.53
C VAL A 267 -21.72 -33.74 12.69
N ASP A 268 -22.23 -33.13 11.62
CA ASP A 268 -23.32 -33.69 10.80
C ASP A 268 -22.96 -33.79 9.29
N ASN A 269 -23.97 -33.85 8.42
CA ASN A 269 -23.80 -33.95 6.96
C ASN A 269 -24.02 -32.61 6.23
N ASN A 270 -24.18 -31.51 6.96
CA ASN A 270 -24.29 -30.17 6.41
C ASN A 270 -22.89 -29.61 6.13
N TYR A 271 -22.18 -30.15 5.15
CA TYR A 271 -20.77 -29.82 4.94
C TYR A 271 -20.55 -28.38 4.45
N ALA A 272 -19.50 -27.74 4.97
CA ALA A 272 -18.78 -26.68 4.29
C ALA A 272 -17.94 -27.28 3.14
N VAL A 273 -17.97 -26.66 1.96
CA VAL A 273 -17.29 -27.18 0.76
C VAL A 273 -16.20 -26.22 0.32
N HIS A 274 -14.97 -26.73 0.27
CA HIS A 274 -13.86 -26.06 -0.42
C HIS A 274 -14.02 -26.27 -1.93
N ASN A 275 -14.29 -25.21 -2.66
CA ASN A 275 -14.69 -25.34 -4.07
C ASN A 275 -13.51 -25.60 -5.03
N SER A 276 -12.28 -25.27 -4.62
CA SER A 276 -11.07 -25.64 -5.35
C SER A 276 -10.62 -27.08 -5.07
N LEU A 277 -9.94 -27.69 -6.04
CA LEU A 277 -9.47 -29.08 -6.04
C LEU A 277 -7.96 -29.17 -5.75
N GLY A 278 -7.47 -30.35 -5.36
CA GLY A 278 -6.04 -30.57 -5.07
C GLY A 278 -5.64 -30.11 -3.67
N GLU A 279 -4.35 -29.83 -3.45
CA GLU A 279 -3.79 -29.37 -2.16
C GLU A 279 -4.12 -27.90 -1.84
N ASN A 280 -5.39 -27.52 -2.00
CA ASN A 280 -5.88 -26.23 -1.54
C ASN A 280 -6.10 -26.21 -0.02
N TRP A 281 -6.26 -25.01 0.53
CA TRP A 281 -6.20 -24.81 1.97
C TRP A 281 -7.15 -23.74 2.49
N LEU A 282 -7.55 -23.93 3.75
CA LEU A 282 -8.19 -22.92 4.58
C LEU A 282 -7.35 -22.66 5.82
N GLN A 283 -7.51 -21.49 6.43
CA GLN A 283 -6.68 -21.03 7.53
C GLN A 283 -7.51 -20.28 8.57
N PHE A 284 -7.35 -20.65 9.83
CA PHE A 284 -7.82 -19.85 10.95
C PHE A 284 -6.74 -18.86 11.35
N GLU A 285 -7.12 -17.58 11.52
CA GLU A 285 -6.20 -16.45 11.64
C GLU A 285 -6.49 -15.66 12.91
N TYR A 286 -5.52 -15.61 13.82
CA TYR A 286 -5.73 -15.03 15.14
C TYR A 286 -4.87 -13.77 15.35
N LYS A 287 -5.49 -12.72 15.89
CA LYS A 287 -4.81 -11.52 16.38
C LYS A 287 -3.84 -11.87 17.50
N ASN A 288 -4.24 -12.73 18.44
CA ASN A 288 -3.38 -13.14 19.54
C ASN A 288 -2.66 -14.46 19.25
N THR A 289 -1.48 -14.64 19.85
CA THR A 289 -0.79 -15.94 19.87
C THR A 289 -1.39 -16.84 20.92
N TYR A 290 -1.70 -18.08 20.52
CA TYR A 290 -2.23 -19.12 21.39
C TYR A 290 -1.25 -20.26 21.54
N LYS A 291 -1.35 -20.96 22.67
CA LYS A 291 -0.78 -22.29 22.85
C LYS A 291 -1.86 -23.32 22.55
N PHE A 292 -1.71 -24.04 21.45
CA PHE A 292 -2.69 -25.04 21.02
C PHE A 292 -2.45 -26.37 21.73
N ASP A 293 -3.52 -27.03 22.15
CA ASP A 293 -3.46 -28.34 22.83
C ASP A 293 -4.08 -29.47 22.01
N THR A 294 -5.19 -29.20 21.31
CA THR A 294 -5.96 -30.21 20.59
C THR A 294 -6.57 -29.57 19.36
N ILE A 295 -6.43 -30.23 18.22
CA ILE A 295 -7.18 -29.89 17.01
C ILE A 295 -8.09 -31.08 16.70
N LYS A 296 -9.38 -30.80 16.49
CA LYS A 296 -10.34 -31.79 16.02
C LYS A 296 -10.91 -31.35 14.69
N PHE A 297 -11.11 -32.28 13.77
CA PHE A 297 -11.76 -31.97 12.51
C PHE A 297 -12.49 -33.21 11.97
N LYS A 298 -13.57 -32.98 11.24
CA LYS A 298 -14.27 -34.03 10.49
C LYS A 298 -14.35 -33.62 9.04
N LEU A 299 -13.76 -34.42 8.16
CA LEU A 299 -14.02 -34.34 6.72
C LEU A 299 -15.18 -35.27 6.35
N GLU A 300 -15.73 -35.13 5.13
CA GLU A 300 -16.65 -36.12 4.58
C GLU A 300 -15.96 -37.50 4.51
N PRO A 301 -16.61 -38.59 4.96
CA PRO A 301 -16.04 -39.94 4.89
C PRO A 301 -15.55 -40.28 3.48
N GLY A 302 -14.35 -40.84 3.38
CA GLY A 302 -13.73 -41.07 2.07
C GLY A 302 -12.22 -41.21 2.11
N LYS A 303 -11.63 -41.35 0.92
CA LYS A 303 -10.18 -41.38 0.72
C LYS A 303 -9.66 -39.98 0.44
N TYR A 304 -8.49 -39.68 0.99
CA TYR A 304 -7.76 -38.43 0.82
C TYR A 304 -6.33 -38.75 0.43
N ARG A 305 -5.80 -38.05 -0.57
CA ARG A 305 -4.41 -38.19 -1.01
C ARG A 305 -3.46 -37.63 0.02
N THR A 306 -3.76 -36.42 0.50
CA THR A 306 -3.02 -35.77 1.58
C THR A 306 -3.98 -35.03 2.52
N VAL A 307 -3.69 -35.08 3.82
CA VAL A 307 -4.34 -34.26 4.84
C VAL A 307 -3.24 -33.75 5.76
N LYS A 308 -3.05 -32.42 5.76
CA LYS A 308 -2.07 -31.75 6.61
C LYS A 308 -2.76 -30.70 7.47
N VAL A 309 -2.33 -30.61 8.72
CA VAL A 309 -2.65 -29.50 9.62
C VAL A 309 -1.34 -28.90 10.06
N ALA A 310 -1.17 -27.59 9.85
CA ALA A 310 0.04 -26.88 10.18
C ALA A 310 -0.24 -25.63 11.00
N ILE A 311 0.72 -25.25 11.83
CA ILE A 311 0.62 -24.10 12.73
C ILE A 311 1.78 -23.15 12.45
N SER A 312 1.51 -21.85 12.43
CA SER A 312 2.53 -20.81 12.27
C SER A 312 2.26 -19.57 13.13
N ASN A 313 3.29 -18.76 13.35
CA ASN A 313 3.19 -17.38 13.84
C ASN A 313 3.16 -16.32 12.73
N SER A 314 3.44 -16.72 11.49
CA SER A 314 3.36 -15.91 10.27
C SER A 314 2.18 -16.35 9.40
N PRO A 315 1.49 -15.44 8.70
CA PRO A 315 0.33 -15.78 7.89
C PRO A 315 0.65 -16.67 6.68
N ASN A 316 1.87 -16.61 6.15
CA ASN A 316 2.26 -17.27 4.90
C ASN A 316 3.55 -18.10 4.95
N SER A 317 4.35 -18.03 6.02
CA SER A 317 5.62 -18.75 6.18
C SER A 317 5.72 -19.46 7.54
N GLY A 318 6.81 -20.19 7.80
CA GLY A 318 7.09 -20.76 9.13
C GLY A 318 6.14 -21.87 9.60
N PHE A 319 5.41 -22.52 8.67
CA PHE A 319 4.44 -23.54 9.02
C PHE A 319 5.09 -24.83 9.55
N ARG A 320 4.75 -25.18 10.78
CA ARG A 320 5.06 -26.47 11.39
C ARG A 320 3.89 -27.42 11.22
N GLU A 321 4.09 -28.50 10.47
CA GLU A 321 3.10 -29.58 10.36
C GLU A 321 2.95 -30.30 11.71
N VAL A 322 1.71 -30.38 12.20
CA VAL A 322 1.35 -31.11 13.43
C VAL A 322 0.49 -32.34 13.15
N PHE A 323 -0.04 -32.44 11.94
CA PHE A 323 -0.66 -33.64 11.39
C PHE A 323 -0.30 -33.70 9.90
N ASN A 324 0.20 -34.84 9.43
CA ASN A 324 0.47 -35.08 8.02
C ASN A 324 0.21 -36.56 7.73
N LYS A 325 -0.77 -36.82 6.86
CA LYS A 325 -1.11 -38.17 6.40
C LYS A 325 -1.23 -38.18 4.89
N THR A 326 -0.70 -39.24 4.28
CA THR A 326 -0.85 -39.55 2.86
C THR A 326 -1.66 -40.83 2.68
N ASN A 327 -2.42 -40.93 1.59
CA ASN A 327 -3.34 -42.05 1.29
C ASN A 327 -4.26 -42.39 2.47
N TRP A 328 -4.79 -41.36 3.12
CA TRP A 328 -5.55 -41.45 4.34
C TRP A 328 -7.03 -41.70 4.08
N ARG A 329 -7.73 -42.24 5.08
CA ARG A 329 -9.17 -42.49 5.02
C ARG A 329 -9.87 -41.88 6.23
N GLN A 330 -10.71 -40.89 5.98
CA GLN A 330 -11.65 -40.34 6.96
C GLN A 330 -12.77 -41.35 7.23
N LYS A 331 -13.05 -41.60 8.50
CA LYS A 331 -14.21 -42.37 8.99
C LYS A 331 -15.30 -41.41 9.48
N ASP A 332 -16.39 -41.94 10.02
CA ASP A 332 -17.55 -41.13 10.45
C ASP A 332 -17.28 -40.25 11.70
N ASN A 333 -16.27 -40.61 12.49
CA ASN A 333 -15.90 -39.90 13.71
C ASN A 333 -14.98 -38.71 13.43
N LEU A 334 -14.98 -37.73 14.34
CA LEU A 334 -13.96 -36.66 14.39
C LEU A 334 -12.56 -37.26 14.49
N GLU A 335 -11.64 -36.73 13.69
CA GLU A 335 -10.20 -36.93 13.90
C GLU A 335 -9.74 -36.03 15.04
N VAL A 336 -8.88 -36.54 15.92
CA VAL A 336 -8.39 -35.81 17.10
C VAL A 336 -6.87 -35.80 17.11
N VAL A 337 -6.29 -34.63 16.89
CA VAL A 337 -4.85 -34.38 16.90
C VAL A 337 -4.48 -33.75 18.24
N LYS A 338 -3.80 -34.52 19.10
CA LYS A 338 -3.25 -34.01 20.37
C LYS A 338 -1.88 -33.39 20.12
N LEU A 339 -1.69 -32.16 20.58
CA LEU A 339 -0.47 -31.39 20.39
C LEU A 339 0.41 -31.44 21.64
N SER A 340 1.72 -31.33 21.45
CA SER A 340 2.66 -31.19 22.56
C SER A 340 2.44 -29.85 23.28
N SER A 341 2.75 -29.79 24.56
CA SER A 341 2.48 -28.63 25.43
C SER A 341 3.27 -27.36 25.08
N ASN A 342 4.07 -27.35 24.03
CA ASN A 342 4.90 -26.23 23.60
C ASN A 342 4.52 -25.64 22.23
N ILE A 343 3.50 -26.16 21.55
CA ILE A 343 3.09 -25.61 20.24
C ILE A 343 2.37 -24.28 20.43
N ARG A 344 2.90 -23.22 19.81
CA ARG A 344 2.30 -21.89 19.77
C ARG A 344 2.13 -21.42 18.34
N GLY A 345 1.12 -20.60 18.12
CA GLY A 345 0.86 -20.02 16.81
C GLY A 345 -0.28 -19.01 16.83
N ARG A 346 -0.40 -18.31 15.71
CA ARG A 346 -1.50 -17.42 15.35
C ARG A 346 -2.31 -17.95 14.16
N TYR A 347 -1.77 -18.92 13.45
CA TYR A 347 -2.36 -19.46 12.23
C TYR A 347 -2.48 -20.96 12.33
N VAL A 348 -3.64 -21.51 11.99
CA VAL A 348 -3.86 -22.96 11.86
C VAL A 348 -4.39 -23.23 10.47
N ARG A 349 -3.56 -23.86 9.64
CA ARG A 349 -3.85 -24.13 8.23
C ARG A 349 -4.17 -25.60 8.01
N PHE A 350 -5.25 -25.85 7.28
CA PHE A 350 -5.66 -27.18 6.83
C PHE A 350 -5.41 -27.27 5.33
N ILE A 351 -4.53 -28.17 4.90
CA ILE A 351 -4.19 -28.43 3.49
C ILE A 351 -4.67 -29.83 3.17
N VAL A 352 -5.67 -29.95 2.30
CA VAL A 352 -6.41 -31.20 2.13
C VAL A 352 -6.71 -31.49 0.66
N ASP A 353 -6.13 -32.57 0.15
CA ASP A 353 -6.40 -33.10 -1.19
C ASP A 353 -7.26 -34.37 -1.12
N LYS A 354 -8.52 -34.26 -1.55
CA LYS A 354 -9.45 -35.40 -1.59
C LYS A 354 -9.19 -36.24 -2.84
N ASP A 355 -9.18 -37.56 -2.65
CA ASP A 355 -8.89 -38.49 -3.75
C ASP A 355 -9.91 -38.38 -4.90
N GLY A 356 -9.47 -38.70 -6.11
CA GLY A 356 -10.30 -38.63 -7.32
C GLY A 356 -10.62 -37.21 -7.81
N ASN A 357 -9.77 -36.21 -7.50
CA ASN A 357 -9.96 -34.81 -7.92
C ASN A 357 -11.32 -34.25 -7.47
N SER A 358 -11.68 -34.54 -6.22
CA SER A 358 -12.96 -34.16 -5.63
C SER A 358 -12.80 -32.95 -4.71
N LYS A 359 -13.89 -32.20 -4.51
CA LYS A 359 -13.92 -31.09 -3.55
C LYS A 359 -13.79 -31.61 -2.13
N THR A 360 -12.98 -30.92 -1.31
CA THR A 360 -12.89 -31.21 0.11
C THR A 360 -14.13 -30.68 0.83
N LYS A 361 -14.69 -31.50 1.72
CA LYS A 361 -15.87 -31.17 2.50
C LYS A 361 -15.56 -31.31 3.98
N TYR A 362 -15.82 -30.25 4.74
CA TYR A 362 -15.60 -30.17 6.18
C TYR A 362 -16.96 -30.16 6.89
N SER A 363 -17.11 -31.00 7.89
CA SER A 363 -18.29 -31.00 8.75
C SER A 363 -18.08 -30.15 9.99
N GLU A 364 -16.88 -30.12 10.56
CA GLU A 364 -16.58 -29.34 11.76
C GLU A 364 -15.07 -29.23 11.95
N ILE A 365 -14.58 -28.11 12.48
CA ILE A 365 -13.22 -27.91 12.96
C ILE A 365 -13.26 -27.25 14.35
N GLU A 366 -12.66 -27.92 15.32
CA GLU A 366 -12.43 -27.39 16.66
C GLU A 366 -10.93 -27.18 16.90
N ILE A 367 -10.52 -25.95 17.22
CA ILE A 367 -9.14 -25.61 17.57
C ILE A 367 -9.09 -25.24 19.05
N TRP A 368 -8.55 -26.12 19.88
CA TRP A 368 -8.49 -25.94 21.31
C TRP A 368 -7.14 -25.40 21.76
N GLY A 369 -7.17 -24.37 22.59
CA GLY A 369 -5.96 -23.76 23.09
C GLY A 369 -6.15 -22.85 24.30
N THR A 370 -5.01 -22.45 24.84
CA THR A 370 -4.91 -21.50 25.95
C THR A 370 -4.22 -20.23 25.47
N GLY A 371 -4.73 -19.09 25.91
CA GLY A 371 -4.31 -17.79 25.44
C GLY A 371 -4.15 -16.78 26.56
N ASN A 372 -3.38 -15.75 26.26
CA ASN A 372 -3.10 -14.68 27.20
C ASN A 372 -4.28 -13.73 27.32
N ASN A 373 -4.83 -13.42 26.16
CA ASN A 373 -5.98 -12.62 25.87
C ASN A 373 -6.79 -13.37 24.81
N TYR A 374 -8.11 -13.38 24.93
CA TYR A 374 -9.02 -14.01 23.95
C TYR A 374 -9.80 -12.98 23.14
N ASN A 375 -9.52 -11.68 23.33
CA ASN A 375 -10.13 -10.62 22.55
C ASN A 375 -9.52 -10.60 21.14
N GLU A 376 -10.28 -11.16 20.19
CA GLU A 376 -9.99 -11.18 18.76
C GLU A 376 -10.71 -10.06 18.00
N ASN A 377 -11.31 -9.09 18.69
CA ASN A 377 -12.01 -8.00 18.03
C ASN A 377 -11.00 -7.11 17.28
N LYS A 378 -11.40 -6.73 16.07
CA LYS A 378 -10.74 -5.68 15.30
C LYS A 378 -10.76 -4.37 16.09
N GLU A 379 -9.70 -3.58 15.92
CA GLU A 379 -9.66 -2.24 16.52
C GLU A 379 -10.63 -1.31 15.82
N GLU A 380 -11.30 -0.48 16.61
CA GLU A 380 -12.21 0.52 16.07
C GLU A 380 -11.40 1.56 15.29
N TYR A 381 -11.93 1.96 14.14
CA TYR A 381 -11.37 3.06 13.38
C TYR A 381 -11.42 4.35 14.19
N VAL A 382 -10.27 4.99 14.36
CA VAL A 382 -10.16 6.33 14.95
C VAL A 382 -9.51 7.22 13.93
N GLU A 383 -10.23 8.24 13.48
CA GLU A 383 -9.75 9.20 12.51
C GLU A 383 -8.43 9.87 12.97
N PRO A 384 -7.41 9.97 12.10
CA PRO A 384 -6.14 10.56 12.47
C PRO A 384 -6.29 12.07 12.74
N ILE A 385 -5.53 12.57 13.71
CA ILE A 385 -5.48 14.01 14.00
C ILE A 385 -4.81 14.70 12.81
N SER A 386 -5.57 15.49 12.07
CA SER A 386 -5.10 16.20 10.87
C SER A 386 -5.53 17.67 10.89
N LYS A 387 -4.70 18.54 10.29
CA LYS A 387 -5.09 19.92 9.96
C LYS A 387 -6.11 19.97 8.82
N TYR A 388 -6.19 18.93 8.00
CA TYR A 388 -7.16 18.75 6.94
C TYR A 388 -8.42 18.09 7.51
N ASN A 389 -9.25 18.90 8.14
CA ASN A 389 -10.39 18.45 8.94
C ASN A 389 -11.75 18.96 8.45
N GLN A 390 -11.79 19.73 7.35
CA GLN A 390 -13.04 20.12 6.73
C GLN A 390 -13.33 19.23 5.52
N LEU A 391 -14.44 18.49 5.56
CA LEU A 391 -14.95 17.74 4.42
C LEU A 391 -15.28 18.70 3.27
N VAL A 392 -14.67 18.48 2.10
CA VAL A 392 -14.87 19.32 0.91
C VAL A 392 -15.47 18.56 -0.27
N TRP A 393 -15.36 17.24 -0.28
CA TRP A 393 -15.96 16.37 -1.28
C TRP A 393 -16.10 14.95 -0.74
N SER A 394 -17.15 14.25 -1.13
CA SER A 394 -17.32 12.83 -0.82
C SER A 394 -18.25 12.13 -1.80
N ASP A 395 -18.16 10.80 -1.80
CA ASP A 395 -19.21 9.92 -2.27
C ASP A 395 -19.44 8.81 -1.24
N GLU A 396 -20.70 8.65 -0.84
CA GLU A 396 -21.16 7.64 0.12
C GLU A 396 -21.84 6.47 -0.61
N PHE A 397 -21.90 6.51 -1.95
CA PHE A 397 -22.45 5.45 -2.81
C PHE A 397 -23.86 4.99 -2.44
N ASN A 398 -24.67 5.87 -1.83
CA ASN A 398 -26.01 5.55 -1.34
C ASN A 398 -27.11 5.57 -2.41
N GLY A 399 -26.82 6.06 -3.62
CA GLY A 399 -27.76 6.06 -4.74
C GLY A 399 -28.07 4.65 -5.29
N ASP A 400 -28.80 4.59 -6.40
CA ASP A 400 -29.10 3.32 -7.10
C ASP A 400 -28.11 3.03 -8.25
N LYS A 401 -27.34 4.04 -8.65
CA LYS A 401 -26.34 3.99 -9.72
C LYS A 401 -25.16 4.88 -9.38
N ILE A 402 -24.07 4.72 -10.11
CA ILE A 402 -22.89 5.60 -10.00
C ILE A 402 -23.29 7.04 -10.34
N ASP A 403 -22.85 7.99 -9.52
CA ASP A 403 -23.00 9.41 -9.78
C ASP A 403 -21.99 9.85 -10.85
N GLU A 404 -22.41 9.81 -12.12
CA GLU A 404 -21.57 10.21 -13.24
C GLU A 404 -21.26 11.71 -13.28
N SER A 405 -21.86 12.54 -12.42
CA SER A 405 -21.38 13.91 -12.22
C SER A 405 -20.06 13.96 -11.44
N LYS A 406 -19.75 12.91 -10.68
CA LYS A 406 -18.51 12.73 -9.91
C LYS A 406 -17.51 11.79 -10.57
N TRP A 407 -18.01 10.75 -11.25
CA TRP A 407 -17.19 9.64 -11.75
C TRP A 407 -17.34 9.41 -13.25
N THR A 408 -16.23 9.25 -13.95
CA THR A 408 -16.18 8.68 -15.29
C THR A 408 -15.96 7.17 -15.16
N ILE A 409 -16.79 6.38 -15.84
CA ILE A 409 -16.64 4.92 -15.90
C ILE A 409 -15.87 4.59 -17.18
N ILE A 410 -14.77 3.85 -17.06
CA ILE A 410 -13.97 3.44 -18.21
C ILE A 410 -14.62 2.23 -18.89
N ASP A 411 -14.79 2.31 -20.21
CA ASP A 411 -15.59 1.35 -20.99
C ASP A 411 -14.88 0.90 -22.28
N GLY A 412 -14.78 -0.41 -22.47
CA GLY A 412 -14.15 -1.05 -23.64
C GLY A 412 -12.62 -1.18 -23.58
N MET A 413 -11.95 -0.60 -22.59
CA MET A 413 -10.49 -0.53 -22.53
C MET A 413 -9.86 -1.89 -22.16
N VAL A 414 -8.97 -2.41 -23.01
CA VAL A 414 -8.16 -3.59 -22.69
C VAL A 414 -7.07 -3.19 -21.70
N ASN A 415 -7.04 -3.82 -20.53
CA ASN A 415 -5.96 -3.67 -19.56
C ASN A 415 -5.54 -5.03 -19.02
N HIS A 416 -4.28 -5.37 -19.20
CA HIS A 416 -3.71 -6.68 -18.85
C HIS A 416 -4.56 -7.87 -19.35
N GLY A 417 -5.02 -8.75 -18.45
CA GLY A 417 -5.87 -9.89 -18.74
C GLY A 417 -7.37 -9.58 -18.81
N ALA A 418 -7.78 -8.31 -18.72
CA ALA A 418 -9.18 -7.89 -18.69
C ALA A 418 -9.57 -6.79 -19.70
N ILE A 419 -10.88 -6.63 -19.88
CA ILE A 419 -11.50 -5.45 -20.51
C ILE A 419 -12.29 -4.70 -19.43
N TYR A 420 -11.94 -3.43 -19.22
CA TYR A 420 -12.73 -2.51 -18.38
C TYR A 420 -14.03 -2.15 -19.07
N ASN A 421 -15.13 -2.21 -18.33
CA ASN A 421 -16.45 -1.97 -18.89
C ASN A 421 -17.42 -1.44 -17.83
N LYS A 422 -18.47 -0.73 -18.28
CA LYS A 422 -19.46 -0.16 -17.34
C LYS A 422 -20.30 -1.19 -16.60
N TYR A 423 -20.49 -2.39 -17.15
CA TYR A 423 -21.31 -3.42 -16.49
C TYR A 423 -20.58 -4.10 -15.33
N ALA A 424 -19.27 -3.91 -15.21
CA ALA A 424 -18.49 -4.31 -14.04
C ALA A 424 -18.57 -3.29 -12.89
N VAL A 425 -19.19 -2.12 -13.08
CA VAL A 425 -19.31 -1.10 -12.05
C VAL A 425 -20.78 -0.93 -11.68
N SER A 426 -21.11 -1.10 -10.40
CA SER A 426 -22.50 -1.00 -9.93
C SER A 426 -22.61 -0.51 -8.49
N ILE A 427 -23.82 -0.19 -8.05
CA ILE A 427 -24.12 -0.03 -6.63
C ILE A 427 -24.70 -1.34 -6.11
N LYS A 428 -24.04 -1.94 -5.11
CA LYS A 428 -24.49 -3.15 -4.43
C LYS A 428 -25.09 -2.80 -3.08
N LYS A 429 -26.31 -3.28 -2.83
CA LYS A 429 -27.01 -3.13 -1.55
C LYS A 429 -26.86 -4.40 -0.72
N ASP A 430 -26.60 -4.25 0.58
CA ASP A 430 -26.56 -5.34 1.55
C ASP A 430 -27.25 -4.91 2.83
N GLY A 431 -28.49 -5.34 3.02
CA GLY A 431 -29.37 -4.83 4.08
C GLY A 431 -29.58 -3.31 3.94
N GLN A 432 -29.12 -2.54 4.93
CA GLN A 432 -29.18 -1.07 4.92
C GLN A 432 -27.91 -0.42 4.36
N ASN A 433 -26.89 -1.21 4.05
CA ASN A 433 -25.62 -0.71 3.54
C ASN A 433 -25.65 -0.62 2.01
N SER A 434 -24.81 0.26 1.47
CA SER A 434 -24.67 0.50 0.04
C SER A 434 -23.20 0.67 -0.32
N TYR A 435 -22.76 0.02 -1.38
CA TYR A 435 -21.36 0.04 -1.78
C TYR A 435 -21.24 0.28 -3.28
N LEU A 436 -20.23 1.03 -3.70
CA LEU A 436 -19.68 0.86 -5.04
C LEU A 436 -19.08 -0.54 -5.12
N ALA A 437 -19.47 -1.31 -6.14
CA ALA A 437 -18.92 -2.62 -6.45
C ALA A 437 -18.22 -2.58 -7.82
N ILE A 438 -16.93 -2.93 -7.82
CA ILE A 438 -16.14 -3.18 -9.02
C ILE A 438 -15.97 -4.69 -9.15
N ASN A 439 -16.64 -5.26 -10.14
CA ASN A 439 -16.73 -6.70 -10.36
C ASN A 439 -15.65 -7.19 -11.33
N THR A 440 -14.98 -8.28 -10.96
CA THR A 440 -14.10 -9.03 -11.85
C THR A 440 -14.77 -10.33 -12.26
N LYS A 441 -14.81 -10.65 -13.56
CA LYS A 441 -15.53 -11.83 -14.07
C LYS A 441 -14.85 -12.49 -15.26
N ASN A 442 -14.73 -13.81 -15.23
CA ASN A 442 -14.21 -14.60 -16.35
C ASN A 442 -15.31 -14.98 -17.35
N TYR A 443 -15.05 -14.80 -18.65
CA TYR A 443 -15.94 -15.19 -19.74
C TYR A 443 -15.52 -16.47 -20.46
N ASN A 444 -14.50 -17.16 -19.95
CA ASN A 444 -13.87 -18.38 -20.48
C ASN A 444 -13.09 -18.22 -21.78
N SER A 445 -13.47 -17.28 -22.65
CA SER A 445 -12.73 -16.96 -23.87
C SER A 445 -12.83 -15.47 -24.19
N THR A 446 -11.82 -14.98 -24.91
CA THR A 446 -11.76 -13.60 -25.40
C THR A 446 -12.95 -13.25 -26.29
N ASP A 447 -13.37 -14.16 -27.17
CA ASP A 447 -14.50 -13.87 -28.07
C ASP A 447 -15.82 -13.72 -27.30
N LYS A 448 -16.05 -14.53 -26.25
CA LYS A 448 -17.23 -14.40 -25.37
C LYS A 448 -17.17 -13.14 -24.51
N LEU A 449 -15.97 -12.75 -24.08
CA LEU A 449 -15.77 -11.49 -23.37
C LEU A 449 -16.15 -10.31 -24.28
N ILE A 450 -15.58 -10.23 -25.48
CA ILE A 450 -15.84 -9.15 -26.44
C ILE A 450 -17.32 -9.11 -26.83
N GLU A 451 -17.97 -10.26 -27.03
CA GLU A 451 -19.42 -10.32 -27.29
C GLU A 451 -20.23 -9.73 -26.11
N ALA A 452 -19.79 -9.99 -24.87
CA ALA A 452 -20.53 -9.58 -23.68
C ALA A 452 -20.33 -8.12 -23.29
N VAL A 453 -19.12 -7.59 -23.39
CA VAL A 453 -18.77 -6.25 -22.86
C VAL A 453 -18.32 -5.27 -23.93
N GLY A 454 -18.12 -5.72 -25.16
CA GLY A 454 -17.50 -4.93 -26.22
C GLY A 454 -16.00 -4.78 -26.02
N VAL A 455 -15.35 -4.14 -26.97
CA VAL A 455 -13.97 -3.69 -26.84
C VAL A 455 -13.85 -2.39 -27.61
N ASP A 456 -13.18 -1.42 -26.99
CA ASP A 456 -12.68 -0.29 -27.74
C ASP A 456 -11.36 -0.73 -28.38
N ASN A 457 -11.38 -0.92 -29.70
CA ASN A 457 -10.20 -1.35 -30.46
C ASN A 457 -9.21 -0.19 -30.62
N TYR A 458 -8.71 0.25 -29.47
CA TYR A 458 -7.77 1.33 -29.41
C TYR A 458 -6.43 0.88 -30.05
N LEU A 459 -5.95 1.66 -31.03
CA LEU A 459 -4.70 1.45 -31.80
C LEU A 459 -4.62 0.18 -32.68
N GLY A 460 -5.72 -0.56 -32.86
CA GLY A 460 -5.65 -1.86 -33.52
C GLY A 460 -4.72 -2.84 -32.79
N GLN A 461 -4.55 -2.69 -31.46
CA GLN A 461 -3.77 -3.61 -30.66
C GLN A 461 -4.31 -5.02 -30.83
N SER A 462 -3.42 -5.96 -31.16
CA SER A 462 -3.79 -7.37 -31.20
C SER A 462 -4.08 -7.80 -29.76
N ILE A 463 -5.36 -8.01 -29.43
CA ILE A 463 -5.74 -8.60 -28.16
C ILE A 463 -5.12 -9.99 -28.05
N ASN A 464 -4.38 -10.24 -26.97
CA ASN A 464 -3.86 -11.58 -26.71
C ASN A 464 -5.02 -12.51 -26.37
N LYS A 465 -5.56 -13.19 -27.39
CA LYS A 465 -6.74 -14.05 -27.29
C LYS A 465 -6.60 -15.21 -26.30
N GLN A 466 -5.38 -15.51 -25.86
CA GLN A 466 -5.11 -16.56 -24.87
C GLN A 466 -5.14 -16.04 -23.43
N LYS A 467 -4.90 -14.74 -23.21
CA LYS A 467 -4.81 -14.15 -21.86
C LYS A 467 -6.01 -13.27 -21.51
N VAL A 468 -6.56 -12.52 -22.46
CA VAL A 468 -7.62 -11.52 -22.19
C VAL A 468 -9.00 -12.17 -22.15
N THR A 469 -9.36 -12.71 -20.99
CA THR A 469 -10.62 -13.48 -20.80
C THR A 469 -11.53 -12.93 -19.71
N TRP A 470 -11.12 -11.85 -19.07
CA TRP A 470 -11.81 -11.25 -17.93
C TRP A 470 -12.45 -9.91 -18.27
N SER A 471 -13.51 -9.57 -17.57
CA SER A 471 -13.97 -8.20 -17.47
C SER A 471 -13.65 -7.64 -16.09
N SER A 472 -13.41 -6.35 -16.01
CA SER A 472 -13.28 -5.62 -14.73
C SER A 472 -13.81 -4.19 -14.87
N GLY A 473 -13.64 -3.35 -13.86
CA GLY A 473 -14.07 -1.95 -13.87
C GLY A 473 -13.02 -0.99 -13.31
N ARG A 474 -13.15 0.26 -13.75
CA ARG A 474 -12.41 1.43 -13.27
C ARG A 474 -13.33 2.62 -13.26
N VAL A 475 -13.30 3.39 -12.18
CA VAL A 475 -13.91 4.71 -12.09
C VAL A 475 -12.85 5.74 -11.73
N GLU A 476 -12.94 6.92 -12.33
CA GLU A 476 -12.04 8.03 -12.05
C GLU A 476 -12.81 9.35 -11.97
N SER A 477 -12.36 10.25 -11.12
CA SER A 477 -12.95 11.58 -10.98
C SER A 477 -12.28 12.64 -11.87
N LYS A 478 -11.44 12.20 -12.82
CA LYS A 478 -10.79 13.05 -13.82
C LYS A 478 -11.80 13.97 -14.49
N ASN A 479 -11.45 15.25 -14.59
CA ASN A 479 -12.32 16.31 -15.15
C ASN A 479 -13.67 16.49 -14.44
N LYS A 480 -13.84 15.95 -13.22
CA LYS A 480 -15.04 16.10 -12.40
C LYS A 480 -14.71 16.62 -11.01
N TYR A 481 -13.67 16.06 -10.40
CA TYR A 481 -13.13 16.49 -9.13
C TYR A 481 -11.61 16.34 -9.12
N SER A 482 -10.92 17.36 -8.63
CA SER A 482 -9.51 17.29 -8.28
C SER A 482 -9.26 18.19 -7.09
N PHE A 483 -8.25 17.87 -6.31
CA PHE A 483 -7.83 18.69 -5.18
C PHE A 483 -6.30 18.79 -5.16
N GLN A 484 -5.78 19.85 -4.54
CA GLN A 484 -4.36 20.01 -4.31
C GLN A 484 -4.13 20.11 -2.80
N PHE A 485 -3.35 19.16 -2.28
CA PHE A 485 -3.13 18.93 -0.85
C PHE A 485 -4.41 18.62 -0.07
N GLY A 486 -4.30 17.86 1.00
CA GLY A 486 -5.45 17.45 1.79
C GLY A 486 -5.30 16.07 2.38
N ARG A 487 -6.40 15.57 2.96
CA ARG A 487 -6.50 14.17 3.37
C ARG A 487 -7.61 13.48 2.61
N MET A 488 -7.31 12.37 1.96
CA MET A 488 -8.30 11.48 1.35
C MET A 488 -8.39 10.20 2.18
N ALA A 489 -9.60 9.78 2.50
CA ALA A 489 -9.88 8.54 3.20
C ALA A 489 -10.90 7.73 2.40
N VAL A 490 -10.66 6.42 2.28
CA VAL A 490 -11.51 5.50 1.54
C VAL A 490 -11.76 4.26 2.38
N ARG A 491 -13.02 3.93 2.65
CA ARG A 491 -13.39 2.69 3.34
C ARG A 491 -13.74 1.63 2.31
N ALA A 492 -12.93 0.58 2.23
CA ALA A 492 -13.05 -0.44 1.20
C ALA A 492 -12.73 -1.85 1.71
N LYS A 493 -13.32 -2.85 1.05
CA LYS A 493 -13.05 -4.28 1.22
C LYS A 493 -12.61 -4.85 -0.12
N VAL A 494 -11.33 -5.21 -0.21
CA VAL A 494 -10.72 -5.76 -1.42
C VAL A 494 -11.25 -7.16 -1.74
N ASN A 495 -11.40 -7.48 -3.03
CA ASN A 495 -11.48 -8.87 -3.46
C ASN A 495 -10.06 -9.45 -3.58
N ASP A 496 -9.96 -10.75 -3.37
CA ASP A 496 -8.73 -11.51 -3.46
C ASP A 496 -8.84 -12.65 -4.46
N SER A 497 -7.68 -13.14 -4.84
CA SER A 497 -7.36 -14.39 -5.52
C SER A 497 -6.18 -14.20 -6.45
N GLN A 498 -5.60 -15.31 -6.92
CA GLN A 498 -4.46 -15.28 -7.83
C GLN A 498 -4.72 -14.38 -9.03
N GLY A 499 -3.88 -13.35 -9.24
CA GLY A 499 -3.97 -12.46 -10.41
C GLY A 499 -5.00 -11.33 -10.29
N ILE A 500 -5.59 -11.07 -9.12
CA ILE A 500 -6.52 -9.94 -8.89
C ILE A 500 -5.79 -8.79 -8.21
N TRP A 501 -5.95 -7.56 -8.72
CA TRP A 501 -5.24 -6.38 -8.23
C TRP A 501 -6.13 -5.14 -8.06
N PRO A 502 -6.82 -5.00 -6.92
CA PRO A 502 -7.57 -3.81 -6.54
C PRO A 502 -6.64 -2.65 -6.17
N ALA A 503 -7.02 -1.44 -6.57
CA ALA A 503 -6.25 -0.23 -6.29
C ALA A 503 -7.11 0.97 -5.88
N ILE A 504 -6.56 1.81 -5.00
CA ILE A 504 -7.01 3.16 -4.66
C ILE A 504 -5.82 4.07 -4.86
N TRP A 505 -5.92 4.96 -5.83
CA TRP A 505 -4.79 5.80 -6.19
C TRP A 505 -5.23 7.16 -6.69
N MET A 506 -4.27 8.07 -6.79
CA MET A 506 -4.48 9.42 -7.28
C MET A 506 -3.46 9.74 -8.36
N LEU A 507 -3.88 10.57 -9.30
CA LEU A 507 -3.07 10.93 -10.45
C LEU A 507 -3.22 12.42 -10.73
N SER A 508 -2.16 13.08 -11.20
CA SER A 508 -2.24 14.51 -11.54
C SER A 508 -3.32 14.77 -12.60
N GLN A 509 -4.13 15.81 -12.38
CA GLN A 509 -5.25 16.21 -13.25
C GLN A 509 -4.78 16.50 -14.67
N ASP A 510 -3.55 16.97 -14.84
CA ASP A 510 -2.95 17.15 -16.14
C ASP A 510 -2.21 15.92 -16.64
N GLU A 511 -1.95 14.87 -15.87
CA GLU A 511 -1.36 13.62 -16.36
C GLU A 511 0.02 13.82 -17.04
N THR A 512 0.78 14.78 -16.53
CA THR A 512 2.03 15.24 -17.17
C THR A 512 3.27 14.48 -16.71
N GLY A 513 3.21 13.67 -15.68
CA GLY A 513 4.37 12.95 -15.12
C GLY A 513 4.02 11.56 -14.61
N HIS A 514 4.95 10.99 -13.84
CA HIS A 514 4.69 9.80 -13.01
C HIS A 514 4.10 10.23 -11.66
N ASP A 515 3.32 11.32 -11.65
CA ASP A 515 2.79 11.95 -10.44
C ASP A 515 1.60 11.16 -9.91
N GLU A 516 1.91 10.16 -9.10
CA GLU A 516 0.98 9.11 -8.69
C GLU A 516 1.17 8.78 -7.21
N ILE A 517 0.05 8.81 -6.48
CA ILE A 517 -0.01 8.43 -5.07
C ILE A 517 -0.92 7.22 -4.96
N ASP A 518 -0.34 6.07 -4.67
CA ASP A 518 -1.07 4.85 -4.35
C ASP A 518 -1.38 4.80 -2.87
N VAL A 519 -2.67 4.94 -2.56
CA VAL A 519 -3.19 4.82 -1.20
C VAL A 519 -3.37 3.35 -0.82
N LEU A 520 -3.66 2.51 -1.81
CA LEU A 520 -3.76 1.06 -1.69
C LEU A 520 -3.44 0.42 -3.03
N GLU A 521 -2.48 -0.49 -3.04
CA GLU A 521 -2.38 -1.56 -4.03
C GLU A 521 -2.43 -2.92 -3.30
N TYR A 522 -3.24 -3.84 -3.81
CA TYR A 522 -3.41 -5.17 -3.22
C TYR A 522 -3.17 -6.25 -4.26
N LEU A 523 -2.36 -7.26 -3.93
CA LEU A 523 -2.09 -8.40 -4.80
C LEU A 523 -2.81 -9.62 -4.27
N GLY A 524 -3.85 -10.09 -4.94
CA GLY A 524 -4.75 -11.12 -4.43
C GLY A 524 -4.12 -12.50 -4.18
N GLN A 525 -2.91 -12.76 -4.69
CA GLN A 525 -2.11 -13.95 -4.35
C GLN A 525 -1.35 -13.84 -3.02
N ASP A 526 -1.19 -12.63 -2.47
CA ASP A 526 -0.64 -12.39 -1.13
C ASP A 526 -1.69 -11.66 -0.27
N PRO A 527 -2.69 -12.39 0.26
CA PRO A 527 -3.88 -11.76 0.82
C PRO A 527 -3.65 -10.92 2.08
N TRP A 528 -2.47 -11.05 2.68
CA TRP A 528 -2.12 -10.36 3.92
C TRP A 528 -1.34 -9.09 3.69
N SER A 529 -0.87 -8.81 2.48
CA SER A 529 -0.06 -7.64 2.17
C SER A 529 -0.83 -6.61 1.35
N VAL A 530 -0.71 -5.35 1.74
CA VAL A 530 -1.12 -4.18 0.93
C VAL A 530 0.06 -3.25 0.79
N TRP A 531 0.04 -2.42 -0.24
CA TRP A 531 1.14 -1.50 -0.56
C TRP A 531 0.66 -0.06 -0.63
N THR A 532 1.54 0.83 -0.20
CA THR A 532 1.38 2.28 -0.30
C THR A 532 2.62 2.84 -0.99
N THR A 533 2.44 3.61 -2.05
CA THR A 533 3.54 4.03 -2.91
C THR A 533 3.39 5.48 -3.35
N ASN A 534 4.49 6.23 -3.32
CA ASN A 534 4.63 7.51 -4.01
C ASN A 534 5.49 7.29 -5.24
N HIS A 535 4.92 7.48 -6.42
CA HIS A 535 5.60 7.50 -7.70
C HIS A 535 5.86 8.95 -8.08
N PHE A 536 7.07 9.25 -8.55
CA PHE A 536 7.46 10.62 -8.88
C PHE A 536 8.41 10.69 -10.07
N GLY A 537 8.61 11.90 -10.58
CA GLY A 537 9.53 12.19 -11.67
C GLY A 537 8.87 12.17 -13.05
N ILE A 538 9.68 12.38 -14.09
CA ILE A 538 9.18 12.48 -15.45
C ILE A 538 9.23 11.12 -16.14
N LEU A 539 8.10 10.75 -16.75
CA LEU A 539 7.95 9.54 -17.56
C LEU A 539 9.07 9.43 -18.61
N GLY A 540 9.70 8.26 -18.66
CA GLY A 540 10.80 7.96 -19.59
C GLY A 540 12.12 8.69 -19.31
N LYS A 541 12.20 9.63 -18.36
CA LYS A 541 13.45 10.33 -18.04
C LYS A 541 14.03 9.91 -16.70
N ASN A 542 13.30 10.16 -15.62
CA ASN A 542 13.80 9.99 -14.26
C ASN A 542 12.67 9.64 -13.29
N LYS A 543 11.88 8.61 -13.64
CA LYS A 543 10.89 8.07 -12.72
C LYS A 543 11.56 7.47 -11.49
N GLY A 544 10.92 7.63 -10.33
CA GLY A 544 11.26 6.99 -9.07
C GLY A 544 9.99 6.53 -8.37
N SER A 545 10.16 5.72 -7.33
CA SER A 545 9.09 5.32 -6.43
C SER A 545 9.64 5.13 -5.02
N ASN A 546 8.80 5.42 -4.03
CA ASN A 546 9.10 5.23 -2.62
C ASN A 546 7.84 4.67 -1.94
N GLY A 547 7.92 3.44 -1.45
CA GLY A 547 6.76 2.74 -0.89
C GLY A 547 7.14 1.70 0.15
N ILE A 548 6.13 1.05 0.71
CA ILE A 548 6.30 -0.05 1.67
C ILE A 548 5.07 -0.96 1.66
N SER A 549 5.27 -2.24 1.95
CA SER A 549 4.18 -3.19 2.21
C SER A 549 3.77 -3.21 3.69
N HIS A 550 2.46 -3.34 3.92
CA HIS A 550 1.85 -3.49 5.23
C HIS A 550 1.16 -4.83 5.30
N ILE A 551 1.51 -5.62 6.30
CA ILE A 551 0.89 -6.94 6.49
C ILE A 551 -0.09 -6.86 7.65
N ASN A 552 -1.28 -7.44 7.45
CA ASN A 552 -2.25 -7.64 8.51
C ASN A 552 -2.23 -9.08 9.02
N TYR A 553 -2.72 -9.29 10.24
CA TYR A 553 -2.79 -10.62 10.82
C TYR A 553 -3.87 -11.51 10.21
N GLU A 554 -4.81 -10.93 9.50
CA GLU A 554 -5.83 -11.63 8.73
C GLU A 554 -5.83 -11.05 7.33
N ALA A 555 -6.27 -11.84 6.35
CA ALA A 555 -6.31 -11.37 4.97
C ALA A 555 -7.16 -10.09 4.87
N TRP A 556 -6.65 -9.06 4.17
CA TRP A 556 -7.32 -7.76 4.02
C TRP A 556 -8.68 -7.86 3.33
N SER A 557 -8.90 -8.92 2.56
CA SER A 557 -10.17 -9.21 1.87
C SER A 557 -11.31 -9.64 2.79
N GLN A 558 -11.04 -9.97 4.06
CA GLN A 558 -12.07 -10.48 4.96
C GLN A 558 -13.03 -9.39 5.46
N ASP A 559 -12.56 -8.15 5.61
CA ASP A 559 -13.33 -7.05 6.19
C ASP A 559 -13.06 -5.71 5.48
N PHE A 560 -13.86 -4.69 5.78
CA PHE A 560 -13.64 -3.32 5.34
C PHE A 560 -12.57 -2.63 6.17
N HIS A 561 -11.61 -1.98 5.52
CA HIS A 561 -10.58 -1.16 6.14
C HIS A 561 -10.64 0.26 5.61
N VAL A 562 -10.12 1.22 6.38
CA VAL A 562 -10.00 2.61 5.95
C VAL A 562 -8.56 2.88 5.51
N PHE A 563 -8.37 3.10 4.22
CA PHE A 563 -7.09 3.47 3.63
C PHE A 563 -7.06 4.98 3.39
N GLU A 564 -6.04 5.66 3.91
CA GLU A 564 -5.98 7.12 3.87
C GLU A 564 -4.61 7.63 3.45
N VAL A 565 -4.61 8.82 2.85
CA VAL A 565 -3.41 9.59 2.59
C VAL A 565 -3.62 11.04 3.02
N GLU A 566 -2.65 11.60 3.75
CA GLU A 566 -2.48 13.03 3.99
C GLU A 566 -1.34 13.51 3.11
N TRP A 567 -1.66 14.35 2.14
CA TRP A 567 -0.74 14.89 1.15
C TRP A 567 -0.52 16.37 1.40
N ASP A 568 0.73 16.70 1.75
CA ASP A 568 1.23 18.03 1.97
C ASP A 568 2.30 18.40 0.92
N PRO A 569 2.58 19.69 0.69
CA PRO A 569 3.65 20.12 -0.23
C PRO A 569 5.03 19.56 0.14
N GLU A 570 5.23 19.24 1.41
CA GLU A 570 6.48 18.71 1.92
C GLU A 570 6.43 17.19 2.05
N ILE A 571 5.35 16.62 2.56
CA ILE A 571 5.32 15.22 3.01
C ILE A 571 4.02 14.55 2.59
N ILE A 572 4.11 13.29 2.21
CA ILE A 572 2.93 12.42 2.07
C ILE A 572 2.95 11.41 3.21
N LYS A 573 1.81 11.21 3.86
CA LYS A 573 1.63 10.27 4.97
C LYS A 573 0.47 9.33 4.68
N TRP A 574 0.66 8.04 4.85
CA TRP A 574 -0.39 7.04 4.67
C TRP A 574 -0.85 6.50 6.00
N TYR A 575 -2.16 6.29 6.10
CA TYR A 575 -2.79 5.69 7.26
C TYR A 575 -3.62 4.48 6.84
N ILE A 576 -3.63 3.46 7.70
CA ILE A 576 -4.56 2.33 7.56
C ILE A 576 -5.27 2.18 8.91
N ASP A 577 -6.60 2.17 8.85
CA ASP A 577 -7.49 2.19 10.02
C ASP A 577 -7.10 3.28 11.03
N GLY A 578 -6.75 4.47 10.51
CA GLY A 578 -6.38 5.65 11.28
C GLY A 578 -4.96 5.66 11.87
N LYS A 579 -4.18 4.59 11.65
CA LYS A 579 -2.79 4.49 12.13
C LYS A 579 -1.83 4.93 11.04
N LEU A 580 -0.89 5.82 11.37
CA LEU A 580 0.19 6.19 10.45
C LEU A 580 1.04 4.96 10.16
N VAL A 581 1.09 4.54 8.89
CA VAL A 581 1.82 3.34 8.47
C VAL A 581 3.06 3.66 7.64
N PHE A 582 3.05 4.77 6.90
CA PHE A 582 4.17 5.19 6.06
C PHE A 582 4.20 6.71 5.88
N GLN A 583 5.37 7.25 5.57
CA GLN A 583 5.53 8.63 5.14
C GLN A 583 6.68 8.75 4.16
N SER A 584 6.56 9.64 3.18
CA SER A 584 7.57 9.88 2.15
C SER A 584 7.90 11.36 2.04
N THR A 585 9.18 11.63 1.89
CA THR A 585 9.73 12.94 1.52
C THR A 585 10.55 12.86 0.22
N GLU A 586 10.53 11.71 -0.46
CA GLU A 586 11.30 11.49 -1.68
C GLU A 586 10.61 12.14 -2.89
N GLY A 587 11.41 12.51 -3.90
CA GLY A 587 10.99 13.30 -5.06
C GLY A 587 11.17 14.82 -4.92
N ARG A 588 11.59 15.32 -3.75
CA ARG A 588 11.84 16.76 -3.50
C ARG A 588 13.02 17.39 -4.28
N ASP A 589 14.00 16.61 -4.71
CA ASP A 589 15.39 17.10 -4.92
C ASP A 589 15.80 17.50 -6.34
N ASP A 590 14.94 17.43 -7.36
CA ASP A 590 15.36 17.76 -8.73
C ASP A 590 14.72 19.02 -9.33
N GLY A 591 14.02 19.81 -8.51
CA GLY A 591 13.33 21.00 -8.98
C GLY A 591 12.21 20.68 -9.99
N ARG A 592 11.76 19.43 -10.09
CA ARG A 592 10.55 18.98 -10.80
C ARG A 592 9.58 18.40 -9.78
N ASP A 593 8.39 18.03 -10.22
CA ASP A 593 7.14 17.89 -9.44
C ASP A 593 7.10 16.79 -8.35
N GLY A 594 8.21 16.41 -7.71
CA GLY A 594 8.25 15.15 -6.97
C GLY A 594 7.69 15.15 -5.54
N MET A 595 6.85 16.11 -5.15
CA MET A 595 5.88 15.90 -4.05
C MET A 595 4.44 16.13 -4.52
N HIS A 596 4.25 16.18 -5.84
CA HIS A 596 3.03 16.57 -6.54
C HIS A 596 2.54 17.94 -6.06
N ASN A 597 2.95 18.97 -6.78
CA ASN A 597 2.45 20.34 -6.58
C ASN A 597 1.33 20.66 -7.55
N ARG A 598 0.82 19.68 -8.28
CA ARG A 598 -0.33 19.80 -9.17
C ARG A 598 -1.56 19.16 -8.55
N PRO A 599 -2.77 19.68 -8.84
CA PRO A 599 -4.01 19.01 -8.46
C PRO A 599 -4.06 17.56 -8.93
N MET A 600 -4.59 16.67 -8.10
CA MET A 600 -4.76 15.24 -8.39
C MET A 600 -6.22 14.82 -8.27
N PHE A 601 -6.59 13.74 -8.98
CA PHE A 601 -7.92 13.14 -8.94
C PHE A 601 -7.87 11.67 -8.46
N PRO A 602 -8.83 11.23 -7.64
CA PRO A 602 -9.00 9.83 -7.27
C PRO A 602 -9.37 8.87 -8.42
N ILE A 603 -8.81 7.67 -8.37
CA ILE A 603 -9.10 6.50 -9.22
C ILE A 603 -9.37 5.28 -8.33
N LEU A 604 -10.41 4.51 -8.66
CA LEU A 604 -10.77 3.24 -8.02
C LEU A 604 -10.91 2.17 -9.12
N GLU A 605 -10.17 1.07 -9.01
CA GLU A 605 -10.18 0.03 -10.04
C GLU A 605 -9.83 -1.36 -9.52
N THR A 606 -9.99 -2.36 -10.39
CA THR A 606 -9.38 -3.68 -10.19
C THR A 606 -8.72 -4.14 -11.49
N GLN A 607 -7.40 -4.26 -11.49
CA GLN A 607 -6.62 -4.88 -12.55
C GLN A 607 -6.68 -6.41 -12.43
N VAL A 608 -6.51 -7.14 -13.54
CA VAL A 608 -6.61 -8.61 -13.56
C VAL A 608 -5.58 -9.22 -14.50
N GLY A 609 -4.74 -10.10 -13.96
CA GLY A 609 -3.70 -10.84 -14.66
C GLY A 609 -2.54 -9.97 -15.13
N ASP A 610 -1.43 -10.60 -15.52
CA ASP A 610 -0.22 -9.97 -16.08
C ASP A 610 0.43 -8.90 -15.15
N GLY A 611 1.47 -8.23 -15.63
CA GLY A 611 2.10 -7.13 -14.89
C GLY A 611 2.65 -7.54 -13.51
N TRP A 612 2.48 -6.68 -12.51
CA TRP A 612 2.99 -6.93 -11.15
C TRP A 612 2.23 -8.05 -10.43
N VAL A 613 0.92 -8.13 -10.64
CA VAL A 613 0.09 -9.18 -10.03
C VAL A 613 0.34 -10.56 -10.63
N GLY A 614 0.93 -10.63 -11.82
CA GLY A 614 1.22 -11.88 -12.51
C GLY A 614 -0.04 -12.54 -13.08
N ASP A 615 0.11 -13.71 -13.67
CA ASP A 615 -0.99 -14.39 -14.35
C ASP A 615 -2.11 -14.83 -13.37
N VAL A 616 -3.35 -14.79 -13.88
CA VAL A 616 -4.47 -15.52 -13.27
C VAL A 616 -4.22 -17.03 -13.33
N ASP A 617 -4.86 -17.78 -12.44
CA ASP A 617 -4.88 -19.24 -12.53
C ASP A 617 -5.86 -19.71 -13.61
N TYR A 618 -5.31 -20.06 -14.77
CA TYR A 618 -6.08 -20.59 -15.90
C TYR A 618 -6.70 -21.97 -15.64
N ASN A 619 -6.26 -22.72 -14.61
CA ASN A 619 -6.93 -23.94 -14.16
C ASN A 619 -8.17 -23.66 -13.29
N LYS A 620 -8.42 -22.38 -12.97
CA LYS A 620 -9.60 -21.88 -12.25
C LYS A 620 -9.78 -22.49 -10.87
N GLN A 621 -8.68 -22.83 -10.20
CA GLN A 621 -8.68 -23.33 -8.82
C GLN A 621 -8.34 -22.23 -7.82
N ASN A 622 -7.46 -21.29 -8.20
CA ASN A 622 -6.92 -20.28 -7.29
C ASN A 622 -7.36 -18.85 -7.62
N THR A 623 -8.01 -18.62 -8.77
CA THR A 623 -8.63 -17.34 -9.13
C THR A 623 -10.14 -17.44 -9.00
N LYS A 624 -10.78 -16.50 -8.28
CA LYS A 624 -12.24 -16.44 -8.19
C LYS A 624 -12.82 -15.99 -9.52
N GLN A 625 -13.74 -16.76 -10.07
CA GLN A 625 -14.25 -16.54 -11.44
C GLN A 625 -15.24 -15.37 -11.54
N ASN A 626 -15.74 -14.89 -10.39
CA ASN A 626 -16.61 -13.75 -10.25
C ASN A 626 -16.43 -13.19 -8.83
N SER A 627 -15.94 -11.96 -8.67
CA SER A 627 -15.72 -11.37 -7.34
C SER A 627 -15.79 -9.84 -7.35
N ASP A 628 -16.24 -9.24 -6.24
CA ASP A 628 -16.43 -7.80 -6.09
C ASP A 628 -15.38 -7.16 -5.16
N TYR A 629 -14.73 -6.12 -5.65
CA TYR A 629 -14.09 -5.09 -4.83
C TYR A 629 -15.17 -4.10 -4.35
N LEU A 630 -15.32 -3.92 -3.05
CA LEU A 630 -16.39 -3.09 -2.46
C LEU A 630 -15.84 -1.82 -1.81
N ILE A 631 -16.44 -0.68 -2.11
CA ILE A 631 -16.11 0.62 -1.52
C ILE A 631 -17.38 1.20 -0.89
N ASP A 632 -17.30 1.50 0.41
CA ASP A 632 -18.39 2.06 1.21
C ASP A 632 -18.48 3.57 1.05
N TRP A 633 -17.34 4.27 1.18
CA TRP A 633 -17.28 5.70 0.92
C TRP A 633 -15.86 6.14 0.60
N ILE A 634 -15.78 7.30 -0.04
CA ILE A 634 -14.57 8.10 -0.21
C ILE A 634 -14.86 9.53 0.25
N ARG A 635 -13.95 10.08 1.05
CA ARG A 635 -14.08 11.42 1.63
C ARG A 635 -12.77 12.18 1.51
N VAL A 636 -12.84 13.44 1.09
CA VAL A 636 -11.69 14.33 0.95
C VAL A 636 -11.87 15.53 1.86
N TYR A 637 -10.82 15.81 2.63
CA TYR A 637 -10.76 16.88 3.61
C TYR A 637 -9.63 17.86 3.26
N GLN A 638 -9.89 19.14 3.47
CA GLN A 638 -8.92 20.23 3.29
C GLN A 638 -8.99 21.20 4.48
N MET A 639 -8.11 22.20 4.51
CA MET A 639 -8.25 23.32 5.44
C MET A 639 -9.38 24.26 4.98
N PRO A 640 -10.02 25.02 5.88
CA PRO A 640 -11.18 25.83 5.51
C PRO A 640 -10.97 26.83 4.38
N ASN A 641 -9.82 27.50 4.38
CA ASN A 641 -9.48 28.54 3.40
C ASN A 641 -8.51 28.03 2.32
N GLN A 642 -8.46 26.71 2.11
CA GLN A 642 -7.60 26.13 1.08
C GLN A 642 -8.11 26.46 -0.32
N ALA A 643 -7.17 26.67 -1.23
CA ALA A 643 -7.46 27.01 -2.60
C ALA A 643 -8.20 25.87 -3.32
N LYS A 644 -9.13 26.23 -4.20
CA LYS A 644 -9.95 25.32 -5.00
C LYS A 644 -9.33 25.10 -6.37
N VAL A 645 -9.53 23.91 -6.91
CA VAL A 645 -9.08 23.58 -8.26
C VAL A 645 -10.17 23.97 -9.25
N LYS A 646 -9.76 24.58 -10.37
CA LYS A 646 -10.60 24.79 -11.55
C LYS A 646 -9.84 24.28 -12.78
N PHE A 647 -10.53 23.77 -13.79
CA PHE A 647 -9.88 23.34 -15.03
C PHE A 647 -10.79 23.58 -16.23
N ASP A 648 -10.18 23.79 -17.39
CA ASP A 648 -10.85 23.80 -18.68
C ASP A 648 -10.35 22.60 -19.50
N ASP A 649 -11.29 21.82 -20.02
CA ASP A 649 -11.03 20.67 -20.89
C ASP A 649 -11.12 21.02 -22.38
N LEU A 650 -11.30 22.30 -22.73
CA LEU A 650 -11.32 22.88 -24.06
C LEU A 650 -12.34 22.25 -25.04
N LYS A 651 -13.35 21.50 -24.55
CA LYS A 651 -14.36 20.88 -25.43
C LYS A 651 -15.23 21.90 -26.13
N GLY A 652 -15.40 23.10 -25.57
CA GLY A 652 -16.12 24.20 -26.17
C GLY A 652 -15.69 25.57 -25.63
N LEU A 653 -15.14 26.39 -26.53
CA LEU A 653 -14.71 27.77 -26.22
C LEU A 653 -15.85 28.73 -25.83
N ASN A 654 -17.09 28.37 -26.20
CA ASN A 654 -18.30 29.17 -25.98
C ASN A 654 -19.36 28.43 -25.15
N LYS A 655 -19.02 27.28 -24.55
CA LYS A 655 -19.97 26.59 -23.68
C LYS A 655 -20.00 27.30 -22.34
N GLU A 656 -21.17 27.47 -21.76
CA GLU A 656 -21.30 27.84 -20.34
C GLU A 656 -21.71 26.56 -19.61
N GLU A 657 -20.74 25.85 -19.04
CA GLU A 657 -20.99 24.72 -18.15
C GLU A 657 -20.34 25.03 -16.79
N ASP A 658 -21.12 25.54 -15.82
CA ASP A 658 -20.65 25.68 -14.44
C ASP A 658 -20.92 24.38 -13.67
N LYS A 659 -19.96 23.46 -13.72
CA LYS A 659 -19.96 22.23 -12.89
C LYS A 659 -19.13 22.38 -11.62
N GLY A 660 -18.83 23.61 -11.19
CA GLY A 660 -18.07 23.87 -9.97
C GLY A 660 -16.56 23.65 -10.07
N TYR A 661 -16.08 22.70 -10.88
CA TYR A 661 -14.64 22.48 -11.14
C TYR A 661 -14.25 22.81 -12.58
N GLU A 662 -15.11 22.47 -13.53
CA GLU A 662 -14.96 22.87 -14.93
C GLU A 662 -15.22 24.38 -15.08
N ILE A 663 -14.42 25.05 -15.89
CA ILE A 663 -14.58 26.46 -16.25
C ILE A 663 -14.38 26.64 -17.74
N THR A 664 -15.09 27.61 -18.31
CA THR A 664 -14.97 27.98 -19.71
C THR A 664 -14.31 29.34 -19.87
N PRO A 665 -13.78 29.65 -21.06
CA PRO A 665 -13.15 30.94 -21.31
C PRO A 665 -14.12 32.10 -21.10
N TYR A 666 -13.64 33.16 -20.45
CA TYR A 666 -14.35 34.43 -20.36
C TYR A 666 -14.46 35.11 -21.73
N SER A 667 -13.39 35.02 -22.53
CA SER A 667 -13.40 35.42 -23.93
C SER A 667 -12.23 34.77 -24.66
N HIS A 668 -12.27 34.76 -25.99
CA HIS A 668 -11.17 34.29 -26.81
C HIS A 668 -11.17 35.02 -28.16
N THR A 669 -10.06 34.94 -28.89
CA THR A 669 -9.99 35.48 -30.26
C THR A 669 -10.68 34.54 -31.26
N ASN A 670 -11.15 35.08 -32.39
CA ASN A 670 -12.03 34.34 -33.31
C ASN A 670 -11.31 33.31 -34.18
N ASN A 671 -9.99 33.38 -34.34
CA ASN A 671 -9.25 32.51 -35.26
C ASN A 671 -8.58 31.33 -34.53
N LEU A 672 -9.23 30.77 -33.50
CA LEU A 672 -8.84 29.52 -32.87
C LEU A 672 -9.59 28.35 -33.53
N ILE A 673 -8.86 27.28 -33.83
CA ILE A 673 -9.42 26.08 -34.45
C ILE A 673 -9.38 24.90 -33.48
N LYS A 674 -10.46 24.14 -33.45
CA LYS A 674 -10.51 22.85 -32.75
C LYS A 674 -9.85 21.80 -33.64
N LEU A 675 -8.84 21.11 -33.10
CA LEU A 675 -8.08 20.07 -33.82
C LEU A 675 -8.55 18.65 -33.51
N SER A 676 -9.30 18.48 -32.42
CA SER A 676 -9.91 17.21 -32.03
C SER A 676 -11.01 17.50 -31.03
N ASP A 677 -12.11 16.77 -31.13
CA ASP A 677 -13.17 16.68 -30.12
C ASP A 677 -13.23 15.30 -29.46
N GLY A 678 -12.26 14.43 -29.76
CA GLY A 678 -12.20 13.05 -29.29
C GLY A 678 -13.27 12.13 -29.86
N ASN A 679 -14.08 12.56 -30.84
CA ASN A 679 -15.19 11.76 -31.39
C ASN A 679 -14.75 10.81 -32.53
N LEU A 680 -13.56 11.01 -33.11
CA LEU A 680 -12.98 10.13 -34.13
C LEU A 680 -11.82 9.33 -33.52
N ASN A 681 -11.83 8.00 -33.71
CA ASN A 681 -10.82 7.06 -33.19
C ASN A 681 -9.37 7.43 -33.57
N GLU A 682 -9.18 8.21 -34.63
CA GLU A 682 -7.88 8.62 -35.18
C GLU A 682 -7.40 10.00 -34.65
N GLU A 683 -8.32 10.81 -34.13
CA GLU A 683 -8.08 12.19 -33.65
C GLU A 683 -7.99 12.29 -32.12
N ASN A 684 -8.53 11.29 -31.43
CA ASN A 684 -8.30 11.01 -30.03
C ASN A 684 -6.88 10.42 -29.90
N LYS A 685 -5.88 11.29 -29.66
CA LYS A 685 -4.48 10.87 -29.58
C LYS A 685 -4.19 10.35 -28.18
N ASP A 686 -4.70 9.17 -27.84
CA ASP A 686 -4.29 8.41 -26.65
C ASP A 686 -2.93 7.70 -26.93
N ASN A 687 -1.95 8.44 -27.45
CA ASN A 687 -0.60 7.93 -27.72
C ASN A 687 0.29 7.85 -26.46
N PHE A 688 -0.27 8.18 -25.29
CA PHE A 688 0.41 8.07 -24.00
C PHE A 688 0.14 6.71 -23.40
N TYR A 689 0.94 5.73 -23.78
CA TYR A 689 0.93 4.39 -23.19
C TYR A 689 2.08 4.28 -22.19
N TYR A 690 1.77 4.40 -20.89
CA TYR A 690 2.70 4.04 -19.83
C TYR A 690 1.94 3.31 -18.72
N GLY A 691 2.43 2.14 -18.30
CA GLY A 691 1.73 1.26 -17.35
C GLY A 691 0.49 0.54 -17.92
N GLY A 692 0.30 0.50 -19.24
CA GLY A 692 -0.86 -0.17 -19.86
C GLY A 692 -2.15 0.66 -19.91
N GLN A 693 -2.13 1.93 -19.49
CA GLN A 693 -3.33 2.79 -19.44
C GLN A 693 -3.31 3.87 -20.53
N PRO A 694 -4.38 4.02 -21.34
CA PRO A 694 -4.57 5.16 -22.23
C PRO A 694 -4.88 6.43 -21.44
N ARG A 695 -4.26 7.54 -21.83
CA ARG A 695 -4.57 8.87 -21.29
C ARG A 695 -5.49 9.59 -22.27
N LEU A 696 -6.74 9.79 -21.87
CA LEU A 696 -7.76 10.43 -22.72
C LEU A 696 -7.63 11.95 -22.68
N GLU A 697 -7.19 12.55 -23.78
CA GLU A 697 -7.27 14.00 -24.02
C GLU A 697 -8.05 14.29 -25.31
N ASN A 698 -9.32 14.61 -25.11
CA ASN A 698 -10.35 14.73 -26.15
C ASN A 698 -10.57 16.17 -26.65
N SER A 699 -9.68 17.11 -26.31
CA SER A 699 -9.77 18.48 -26.81
C SER A 699 -8.41 19.09 -27.02
N ARG A 700 -8.18 19.57 -28.24
CA ARG A 700 -6.96 20.30 -28.59
C ARG A 700 -7.32 21.51 -29.44
N ILE A 701 -6.72 22.63 -29.11
CA ILE A 701 -6.92 23.90 -29.80
C ILE A 701 -5.59 24.38 -30.35
N ALA A 702 -5.61 24.89 -31.58
CA ALA A 702 -4.50 25.61 -32.18
C ALA A 702 -4.99 26.91 -32.80
N VAL A 703 -4.04 27.74 -33.24
CA VAL A 703 -4.38 28.92 -34.03
C VAL A 703 -4.76 28.52 -35.45
N GLY A 704 -5.68 29.26 -36.07
CA GLY A 704 -6.07 29.09 -37.46
C GLY A 704 -4.96 29.56 -38.41
N GLU A 705 -5.12 29.28 -39.69
CA GLU A 705 -4.22 29.85 -40.70
C GLU A 705 -4.28 31.37 -40.68
N ASN A 706 -3.15 31.99 -40.99
CA ASN A 706 -3.00 33.45 -41.07
C ASN A 706 -3.22 34.24 -39.77
N SER A 707 -3.44 33.56 -38.64
CA SER A 707 -3.55 34.13 -37.30
C SER A 707 -2.43 35.11 -36.92
N ASN A 708 -2.77 36.07 -36.07
CA ASN A 708 -1.83 37.02 -35.49
C ASN A 708 -2.28 37.40 -34.07
N LYS A 709 -1.52 36.96 -33.06
CA LYS A 709 -1.79 37.16 -31.62
C LYS A 709 -3.14 36.61 -31.15
N GLU A 710 -3.37 35.32 -31.33
CA GLU A 710 -4.56 34.65 -30.78
C GLU A 710 -4.42 34.40 -29.28
N SER A 711 -5.53 34.46 -28.55
CA SER A 711 -5.51 34.26 -27.11
C SER A 711 -6.83 33.75 -26.55
N ILE A 712 -6.75 33.17 -25.36
CA ILE A 712 -7.89 32.78 -24.53
C ILE A 712 -7.76 33.51 -23.20
N ILE A 713 -8.86 34.09 -22.72
CA ILE A 713 -8.94 34.82 -21.46
C ILE A 713 -9.87 34.08 -20.52
N TYR A 714 -9.44 33.92 -19.28
CA TYR A 714 -10.20 33.35 -18.17
C TYR A 714 -10.40 34.39 -17.08
N ASN A 715 -11.59 34.42 -16.48
CA ASN A 715 -11.87 35.17 -15.26
C ASN A 715 -11.86 34.19 -14.08
N ILE A 716 -10.75 34.19 -13.33
CA ILE A 716 -10.54 33.33 -12.16
C ILE A 716 -10.18 34.25 -10.98
N PRO A 717 -11.17 34.74 -10.24
CA PRO A 717 -10.93 35.65 -9.13
C PRO A 717 -9.96 35.07 -8.11
N ASN A 718 -8.92 35.83 -7.74
CA ASN A 718 -7.88 35.42 -6.77
C ASN A 718 -7.14 34.13 -7.16
N VAL A 719 -6.88 33.94 -8.46
CA VAL A 719 -6.04 32.84 -8.97
C VAL A 719 -4.65 32.88 -8.35
N LYS A 720 -4.21 31.73 -7.85
CA LYS A 720 -2.91 31.51 -7.20
C LYS A 720 -1.91 30.91 -8.18
N ASP A 721 -2.28 29.82 -8.84
CA ASP A 721 -1.41 29.05 -9.74
C ASP A 721 -2.15 28.74 -11.05
N VAL A 722 -1.39 28.61 -12.14
CA VAL A 722 -1.87 28.25 -13.49
C VAL A 722 -0.94 27.18 -14.08
N HIS A 723 -1.52 26.12 -14.62
CA HIS A 723 -0.81 25.02 -15.28
C HIS A 723 -1.37 24.82 -16.69
N LEU A 724 -0.51 24.91 -17.70
CA LEU A 724 -0.88 24.63 -19.08
C LEU A 724 -0.31 23.27 -19.50
N THR A 725 -1.13 22.42 -20.08
CA THR A 725 -0.66 21.31 -20.91
C THR A 725 -0.68 21.72 -22.36
N THR A 726 0.44 21.50 -23.02
CA THR A 726 0.64 21.82 -24.44
C THR A 726 1.31 20.67 -25.19
N TYR A 727 1.12 20.65 -26.50
CA TYR A 727 1.73 19.69 -27.41
C TYR A 727 2.48 20.38 -28.53
N TYR A 728 3.65 19.84 -28.83
CA TYR A 728 4.51 20.26 -29.91
C TYR A 728 4.80 19.08 -30.83
N GLN A 729 4.75 19.28 -32.14
CA GLN A 729 5.07 18.21 -33.10
C GLN A 729 6.46 17.61 -32.80
N THR A 730 6.60 16.29 -32.95
CA THR A 730 7.91 15.64 -32.87
C THR A 730 8.67 15.73 -34.19
N ILE A 731 10.00 15.89 -34.13
CA ILE A 731 10.90 15.91 -35.28
C ILE A 731 10.85 14.57 -36.02
N GLU A 732 10.66 14.60 -37.33
CA GLU A 732 10.28 13.41 -38.09
C GLU A 732 11.33 12.34 -38.31
N ASP A 733 12.59 12.76 -38.35
CA ASP A 733 13.75 11.91 -38.62
C ASP A 733 14.66 11.78 -37.39
N LYS A 734 14.12 12.04 -36.20
CA LYS A 734 14.87 11.99 -34.94
C LYS A 734 14.11 11.22 -33.86
N VAL A 735 14.61 10.02 -33.54
CA VAL A 735 14.13 9.18 -32.44
C VAL A 735 15.33 8.52 -31.76
N ASN A 736 15.24 8.31 -30.44
CA ASN A 736 16.25 7.60 -29.67
C ASN A 736 15.64 6.43 -28.90
N TRP A 737 16.37 5.33 -28.75
CA TRP A 737 15.93 4.23 -27.90
C TRP A 737 16.23 4.55 -26.44
N ASN A 738 15.20 4.59 -25.60
CA ASN A 738 15.31 4.84 -24.17
C ASN A 738 15.13 3.54 -23.41
N ARG A 739 16.22 3.06 -22.79
CA ARG A 739 16.22 1.79 -22.03
C ARG A 739 15.29 1.85 -20.82
N SER A 740 15.22 2.96 -20.11
CA SER A 740 14.39 3.12 -18.91
C SER A 740 12.89 3.15 -19.24
N ALA A 741 12.54 3.63 -20.43
CA ALA A 741 11.17 3.62 -20.94
C ALA A 741 10.80 2.32 -21.69
N GLY A 742 11.79 1.47 -22.03
CA GLY A 742 11.57 0.29 -22.85
C GLY A 742 11.07 0.60 -24.27
N GLY A 743 11.36 1.80 -24.80
CA GLY A 743 10.75 2.28 -26.05
C GLY A 743 11.53 3.40 -26.74
N TYR A 744 11.06 3.79 -27.94
CA TYR A 744 11.61 4.92 -28.67
C TYR A 744 10.99 6.24 -28.20
N GLU A 745 11.82 7.24 -27.92
CA GLU A 745 11.44 8.62 -27.64
C GLU A 745 11.67 9.50 -28.89
N GLY A 746 10.76 10.43 -29.16
CA GLY A 746 10.98 11.48 -30.17
C GLY A 746 11.67 12.71 -29.59
N TYR A 747 11.69 13.79 -30.37
CA TYR A 747 12.21 15.10 -29.96
C TYR A 747 11.23 16.20 -30.33
N SER A 748 10.91 17.10 -29.40
CA SER A 748 10.07 18.28 -29.69
C SER A 748 10.72 19.19 -30.73
N ILE A 749 9.93 19.75 -31.66
CA ILE A 749 10.40 20.82 -32.56
C ILE A 749 10.94 22.05 -31.80
N ARG A 750 10.50 22.28 -30.55
CA ARG A 750 11.04 23.35 -29.67
C ARG A 750 12.55 23.27 -29.51
N SER A 751 13.09 22.04 -29.47
CA SER A 751 14.52 21.80 -29.27
C SER A 751 15.37 21.99 -30.53
N ALA A 752 14.74 22.23 -31.69
CA ALA A 752 15.41 22.28 -32.99
C ALA A 752 15.08 23.54 -33.81
N LEU A 753 14.53 24.58 -33.16
CA LEU A 753 14.30 25.87 -33.80
C LEU A 753 15.62 26.49 -34.26
N ILE A 754 15.61 27.13 -35.43
CA ILE A 754 16.76 27.86 -35.96
C ILE A 754 16.86 29.25 -35.30
N SER A 755 15.72 29.88 -35.08
CA SER A 755 15.58 31.17 -34.41
C SER A 755 14.13 31.37 -33.93
N GLY A 756 13.94 32.30 -32.99
CA GLY A 756 12.64 32.58 -32.38
C GLY A 756 12.27 31.61 -31.27
N ASN A 757 11.01 31.70 -30.81
CA ASN A 757 10.41 30.80 -29.83
C ASN A 757 8.97 30.48 -30.25
N ILE A 758 8.45 29.38 -29.74
CA ILE A 758 7.05 28.96 -29.97
C ILE A 758 6.37 28.64 -28.63
N ASP A 759 6.75 29.37 -27.60
CA ASP A 759 6.26 29.17 -26.26
C ASP A 759 4.99 29.99 -26.02
N PHE A 760 4.05 29.42 -25.28
CA PHE A 760 2.87 30.16 -24.83
C PHE A 760 3.28 31.26 -23.86
N LYS A 761 2.60 32.39 -23.95
CA LYS A 761 2.80 33.52 -23.03
C LYS A 761 1.61 33.65 -22.09
N LEU A 762 1.90 33.91 -20.82
CA LEU A 762 0.89 34.17 -19.81
C LEU A 762 0.85 35.67 -19.50
N PHE A 763 -0.33 36.25 -19.51
CA PHE A 763 -0.56 37.62 -19.03
C PHE A 763 -1.57 37.59 -17.91
N ILE A 764 -1.36 38.48 -16.93
CA ILE A 764 -2.24 38.64 -15.77
C ILE A 764 -2.87 40.03 -15.80
N SER A 765 -4.07 40.15 -15.24
CA SER A 765 -4.77 41.41 -15.07
C SER A 765 -5.67 41.41 -13.84
N LYS A 766 -5.86 42.59 -13.24
CA LYS A 766 -6.79 42.81 -12.12
C LYS A 766 -8.19 43.20 -12.60
N ASP A 767 -8.28 43.85 -13.76
CA ASP A 767 -9.49 44.49 -14.29
C ASP A 767 -9.93 43.90 -15.65
N GLY A 768 -9.09 43.08 -16.29
CA GLY A 768 -9.33 42.52 -17.63
C GLY A 768 -8.97 43.48 -18.77
N GLU A 769 -8.53 44.70 -18.46
CA GLU A 769 -8.20 45.76 -19.43
C GLU A 769 -6.68 45.98 -19.50
N ASN A 770 -6.02 46.07 -18.33
CA ASN A 770 -4.60 46.33 -18.21
C ASN A 770 -3.84 45.01 -17.99
N TRP A 771 -3.01 44.65 -18.97
CA TRP A 771 -2.31 43.36 -19.00
C TRP A 771 -0.81 43.51 -18.76
N SER A 772 -0.25 42.66 -17.90
CA SER A 772 1.20 42.48 -17.75
C SER A 772 1.60 41.05 -18.05
N GLU A 773 2.68 40.87 -18.81
CA GLU A 773 3.26 39.54 -19.06
C GLU A 773 3.84 38.98 -17.76
N PHE A 774 3.49 37.74 -17.43
CA PHE A 774 4.05 37.02 -16.30
C PHE A 774 5.19 36.13 -16.80
N ASN A 775 6.42 36.46 -16.40
CA ASN A 775 7.63 35.84 -16.95
C ASN A 775 8.18 34.67 -16.12
N ASP A 776 7.73 34.49 -14.86
CA ASP A 776 8.22 33.43 -13.97
C ASP A 776 7.49 32.11 -14.23
N ILE A 777 7.65 31.58 -15.45
CA ILE A 777 7.02 30.34 -15.89
C ILE A 777 8.06 29.23 -15.94
N LYS A 778 7.78 28.15 -15.22
CA LYS A 778 8.57 26.93 -15.30
C LYS A 778 8.07 26.06 -16.44
N ILE A 779 8.96 25.75 -17.38
CA ILE A 779 8.62 24.94 -18.55
C ILE A 779 9.28 23.57 -18.44
N VAL A 780 8.46 22.52 -18.53
CA VAL A 780 8.93 21.13 -18.39
C VAL A 780 8.50 20.33 -19.61
N ASP A 781 9.48 19.78 -20.34
CA ASP A 781 9.21 18.76 -21.35
C ASP A 781 9.01 17.42 -20.65
N ASN A 782 7.81 16.90 -20.72
CA ASN A 782 7.39 15.74 -19.95
C ASN A 782 7.71 14.45 -20.70
N PHE A 783 6.88 14.11 -21.68
CA PHE A 783 6.99 12.89 -22.45
C PHE A 783 6.99 13.20 -23.94
N ILE A 784 7.71 12.39 -24.71
CA ILE A 784 7.92 12.63 -26.13
C ILE A 784 7.66 11.35 -26.92
N GLU A 785 6.53 11.32 -27.62
CA GLU A 785 6.18 10.23 -28.54
C GLU A 785 7.22 10.11 -29.66
N LYS A 786 7.39 8.90 -30.19
CA LYS A 786 8.15 8.71 -31.44
C LYS A 786 7.38 9.30 -32.62
N HIS A 787 8.10 9.74 -33.65
CA HIS A 787 7.45 10.28 -34.84
C HIS A 787 6.62 9.24 -35.64
N PRO A 788 5.47 9.63 -36.23
CA PRO A 788 4.76 10.89 -36.03
C PRO A 788 4.04 10.91 -34.67
N GLY A 789 4.22 11.99 -33.91
CA GLY A 789 3.63 12.15 -32.59
C GLY A 789 3.83 13.57 -32.06
N TYR A 790 3.59 13.73 -30.76
CA TYR A 790 3.78 15.00 -30.07
C TYR A 790 4.66 14.86 -28.82
N ALA A 791 5.40 15.94 -28.56
CA ALA A 791 6.07 16.19 -27.31
C ALA A 791 5.14 16.99 -26.41
N ARG A 792 4.84 16.44 -25.23
CA ARG A 792 4.05 17.10 -24.21
C ARG A 792 4.94 18.03 -23.39
N THR A 793 4.51 19.28 -23.25
CA THR A 793 5.22 20.30 -22.46
C THR A 793 4.24 20.97 -21.51
N THR A 794 4.66 21.15 -20.25
CA THR A 794 3.91 21.96 -19.28
C THR A 794 4.50 23.33 -19.10
N PHE A 795 3.61 24.30 -18.86
CA PHE A 795 3.94 25.66 -18.45
C PHE A 795 3.28 25.90 -17.09
N ASP A 796 4.08 25.98 -16.03
CA ASP A 796 3.59 26.23 -14.69
C ASP A 796 3.94 27.65 -14.24
N ALA A 797 2.91 28.39 -13.85
CA ALA A 797 3.04 29.69 -13.18
C ALA A 797 2.54 29.53 -11.74
N TYR A 798 3.47 29.66 -10.80
CA TYR A 798 3.18 29.54 -9.37
C TYR A 798 3.14 30.92 -8.70
N ASN A 799 2.38 31.04 -7.62
CA ASN A 799 2.36 32.21 -6.73
C ASN A 799 2.09 33.54 -7.46
N LEU A 800 1.07 33.55 -8.33
CA LEU A 800 0.62 34.76 -9.00
C LEU A 800 0.26 35.87 -7.98
N PRO A 801 0.38 37.16 -8.38
CA PRO A 801 0.01 38.27 -7.51
C PRO A 801 -1.42 38.14 -6.98
N LYS A 802 -1.61 38.39 -5.68
CA LYS A 802 -2.88 38.12 -4.97
C LYS A 802 -4.11 38.81 -5.55
N ASP A 803 -3.93 39.91 -6.27
CA ASP A 803 -5.00 40.68 -6.89
C ASP A 803 -5.25 40.31 -8.36
N THR A 804 -4.59 39.27 -8.88
CA THR A 804 -4.89 38.72 -10.21
C THR A 804 -6.31 38.17 -10.25
N GLN A 805 -7.10 38.67 -11.20
CA GLN A 805 -8.48 38.23 -11.43
C GLN A 805 -8.64 37.58 -12.81
N PHE A 806 -7.80 37.98 -13.78
CA PHE A 806 -7.86 37.49 -15.15
C PHE A 806 -6.53 36.92 -15.60
N ILE A 807 -6.62 35.84 -16.37
CA ILE A 807 -5.50 35.17 -17.01
C ILE A 807 -5.73 35.19 -18.52
N LYS A 808 -4.76 35.68 -19.28
CA LYS A 808 -4.74 35.58 -20.74
C LYS A 808 -3.59 34.67 -21.16
N ILE A 809 -3.94 33.60 -21.86
CA ILE A 809 -3.01 32.69 -22.51
C ILE A 809 -2.91 33.13 -23.96
N GLU A 810 -1.74 33.63 -24.36
CA GLU A 810 -1.44 34.02 -25.73
C GLU A 810 -0.72 32.88 -26.45
N PHE A 811 -1.24 32.51 -27.62
CA PHE A 811 -0.64 31.50 -28.48
C PHE A 811 0.60 32.07 -29.19
N PRO A 812 1.65 31.25 -29.37
CA PRO A 812 2.87 31.67 -30.04
C PRO A 812 2.67 32.03 -31.51
N GLN A 813 3.52 32.92 -32.02
CA GLN A 813 3.62 33.19 -33.45
C GLN A 813 4.42 32.09 -34.14
N TYR A 814 3.79 31.37 -35.07
CA TYR A 814 4.43 30.28 -35.82
C TYR A 814 5.00 30.74 -37.17
N LYS A 815 4.47 31.84 -37.75
CA LYS A 815 4.89 32.32 -39.07
C LYS A 815 6.35 32.72 -39.08
N ASN A 816 7.06 32.32 -40.14
CA ASN A 816 8.49 32.56 -40.33
C ASN A 816 9.41 31.88 -39.30
N ILE A 817 8.86 31.06 -38.40
CA ILE A 817 9.66 30.22 -37.51
C ILE A 817 10.00 28.93 -38.24
N LYS A 818 11.28 28.53 -38.15
CA LYS A 818 11.81 27.35 -38.82
C LYS A 818 12.49 26.43 -37.82
N TYR A 819 12.42 25.13 -38.07
CA TYR A 819 13.16 24.11 -37.33
C TYR A 819 13.98 23.23 -38.26
N LYS A 820 15.03 22.63 -37.71
CA LYS A 820 15.99 21.81 -38.44
C LYS A 820 15.78 20.33 -38.09
N LEU A 821 15.63 19.51 -39.12
CA LEU A 821 15.60 18.06 -39.02
C LEU A 821 16.98 17.47 -38.70
N ASN A 822 17.04 16.22 -38.26
CA ASN A 822 18.31 15.52 -37.99
C ASN A 822 19.15 15.34 -39.26
N SER A 823 18.50 15.15 -40.42
CA SER A 823 19.10 15.18 -41.76
C SER A 823 19.70 16.53 -42.16
N GLY A 824 19.40 17.60 -41.42
CA GLY A 824 19.79 18.97 -41.72
C GLY A 824 18.80 19.74 -42.59
N THR A 825 17.75 19.10 -43.08
CA THR A 825 16.63 19.73 -43.80
C THR A 825 15.95 20.78 -42.92
N ILE A 826 15.56 21.92 -43.51
CA ILE A 826 14.86 23.00 -42.81
C ILE A 826 13.39 22.98 -43.17
N LYS A 827 12.51 23.06 -42.17
CA LYS A 827 11.05 23.13 -42.34
C LYS A 827 10.48 24.35 -41.62
N ASP A 828 9.39 24.88 -42.15
CA ASP A 828 8.58 25.90 -41.48
C ASP A 828 7.71 25.25 -40.41
N VAL A 829 7.56 25.92 -39.26
CA VAL A 829 6.58 25.54 -38.24
C VAL A 829 5.18 25.83 -38.78
N LYS A 830 4.26 24.88 -38.63
CA LYS A 830 2.85 25.03 -38.97
C LYS A 830 2.03 25.40 -37.74
N ASN A 831 0.87 26.01 -37.94
CA ASN A 831 -0.06 26.33 -36.86
C ASN A 831 -0.48 25.10 -36.05
N THR A 832 -0.70 23.96 -36.71
CA THR A 832 -1.10 22.71 -36.07
C THR A 832 0.04 21.99 -35.34
N ASP A 833 1.28 22.46 -35.48
CA ASP A 833 2.42 21.86 -34.78
C ASP A 833 2.46 22.26 -33.30
N ILE A 834 1.64 23.22 -32.87
CA ILE A 834 1.60 23.78 -31.51
C ILE A 834 0.15 23.78 -31.04
N GLN A 835 -0.12 23.12 -29.91
CA GLN A 835 -1.50 22.88 -29.47
C GLN A 835 -1.62 23.09 -27.97
N LEU A 836 -2.70 23.74 -27.54
CA LEU A 836 -3.13 23.81 -26.14
C LEU A 836 -4.17 22.71 -25.91
N ALA A 837 -4.01 21.94 -24.83
CA ALA A 837 -4.90 20.82 -24.53
C ALA A 837 -5.64 20.94 -23.20
N LYS A 838 -5.00 21.54 -22.19
CA LYS A 838 -5.62 21.71 -20.88
C LYS A 838 -5.09 22.92 -20.15
N VAL A 839 -5.98 23.55 -19.37
CA VAL A 839 -5.63 24.62 -18.45
C VAL A 839 -6.17 24.27 -17.07
N THR A 840 -5.30 24.23 -16.07
CA THR A 840 -5.68 23.98 -14.67
C THR A 840 -5.29 25.19 -13.82
N PHE A 841 -6.17 25.59 -12.92
CA PHE A 841 -6.02 26.73 -12.03
C PHE A 841 -6.15 26.29 -10.58
N LEU A 842 -5.41 26.97 -9.73
CA LEU A 842 -5.65 26.95 -8.30
C LEU A 842 -6.15 28.32 -7.86
N GLN A 843 -7.33 28.38 -7.25
CA GLN A 843 -8.05 29.61 -6.91
C GLN A 843 -8.17 29.76 -5.38
N ASN A 844 -7.65 30.84 -4.81
CA ASN A 844 -7.82 31.08 -3.37
C ASN A 844 -9.31 31.30 -3.03
N LYS A 845 -9.75 30.76 -1.88
CA LYS A 845 -11.12 30.92 -1.37
C LYS A 845 -11.40 32.33 -0.87
#